data_AF-A0A6P8S7H2-F1
#
_entry.id   AF-A0A6P8S7H2-F1
#
_cell.length_a   1.000
_cell.length_b   1.000
_cell.length_c   1.000
_cell.angle_alpha   90.00
_cell.angle_beta   90.00
_cell.angle_gamma   90.00
#
_symmetry.space_group_name_H-M   'P 1'
#
loop_
_entity.id
_entity.type
_entity.pdbx_description
1 polymer ?
#
loop_
_entity_poly.entity_id
_entity_poly.type
_entity_poly.pdbx_seq_one_letter_code
_entity_poly.pdbx_strand_id
1 'polypeptide(L)'
;MCMAMLNSPTEPKIMDQRLPIYPLPEEIQKMSRDETVCAYCGVSYLILHEFKLMEEKVKAMEGEMQFYQGSVEREKKLQAEFQSLSKEFEKSKTENELKTQRIQNITLQLKNKQDELERMNKDQRYYQEQLKITCKQSQMFREKITQQLLSLKKGLLSLHFTKTELAVVRKEISSALEDWTTLKGELFLKTEAINDTALRDITKLSETLAVSQMKNGDLEKQVKDLLVVSDSYALQTQQFQTSLQMENELQNRCQELQKQTVDLQNEIENAALKDQKTTAETECYKKNYIMKSKEADNYRLELGKLKSEKENAESRLTKELQEKNSLLLECQLKCSRLEEEVAEKGRAEKNTKRSTNRLENELDVLKSILRQTENEVVTLKQERELMLISHQNTVEQLQESFRQKMLNDDSWREKMENELTKERIQYTTDLKERISKLKDEAKMELDIERQKHDELIKKYQVELKELQLKIPILVTNASNDLRTEVEILEKKLQETQSKLKEKNNEKEIQNLKMLISELEVQQKKEQDNSNSAIEKMRKETQRKSEELKELREELKLLRQHLDEAQEEKSFLQETVRRECEERYELTDALSQARAQLLELKRLGGNLPYSQSSSSRVNINSSCSSVSNKGQKFYTNPSSSKMSRSVSTPATFQTRSTGSKGLPFLPFPPHPKEKEPFGVGNRQITAILRRKSNQL
;
A
#
# COMPACT_ATOMS: atom_id res chain seq x y z
N MET A 1 31.07 -29.56 -34.61
CA MET A 1 32.41 -30.18 -34.78
C MET A 1 32.94 -30.53 -33.39
N CYS A 2 33.93 -31.41 -33.29
CA CYS A 2 34.47 -32.03 -32.05
C CYS A 2 34.82 -31.02 -30.92
N MET A 3 34.89 -31.39 -29.63
CA MET A 3 34.92 -32.72 -28.99
C MET A 3 33.96 -32.80 -27.77
N ALA A 4 33.65 -34.03 -27.34
CA ALA A 4 33.21 -34.29 -25.97
C ALA A 4 34.42 -34.43 -25.04
N MET A 5 34.30 -33.98 -23.78
CA MET A 5 35.12 -34.47 -22.68
C MET A 5 34.22 -34.80 -21.49
N LEU A 6 34.27 -36.06 -21.09
CA LEU A 6 33.71 -36.53 -19.83
C LEU A 6 34.58 -35.99 -18.69
N ASN A 7 33.96 -35.42 -17.66
CA ASN A 7 34.56 -35.32 -16.33
C ASN A 7 33.44 -35.36 -15.29
N SER A 8 33.22 -36.55 -14.74
CA SER A 8 32.40 -36.74 -13.54
C SER A 8 33.07 -36.02 -12.36
N PRO A 9 32.33 -35.22 -11.57
CA PRO A 9 32.83 -34.82 -10.26
C PRO A 9 33.05 -36.08 -9.41
N THR A 10 34.30 -36.37 -9.07
CA THR A 10 34.59 -37.40 -8.07
C THR A 10 34.18 -36.84 -6.72
N GLU A 11 33.02 -37.24 -6.21
CA GLU A 11 32.61 -36.89 -4.85
C GLU A 11 33.72 -37.32 -3.87
N PRO A 12 34.33 -36.39 -3.11
CA PRO A 12 35.16 -36.80 -1.99
C PRO A 12 34.23 -37.51 -1.00
N LYS A 13 34.52 -38.78 -0.69
CA LYS A 13 33.82 -39.49 0.38
C LYS A 13 34.10 -38.78 1.70
N ILE A 14 33.19 -37.87 2.07
CA ILE A 14 33.10 -37.34 3.42
C ILE A 14 32.77 -38.54 4.30
N MET A 15 33.81 -39.09 4.95
CA MET A 15 33.65 -40.05 6.03
C MET A 15 32.77 -39.38 7.08
N ASP A 16 31.70 -40.05 7.48
CA ASP A 16 30.64 -39.50 8.33
C ASP A 16 31.12 -39.37 9.79
N GLN A 17 32.06 -38.43 10.00
CA GLN A 17 32.56 -38.03 11.30
C GLN A 17 31.44 -37.34 12.04
N ARG A 18 30.68 -38.13 12.81
CA ARG A 18 29.63 -37.65 13.72
C ARG A 18 30.15 -36.49 14.55
N LEU A 19 29.71 -35.29 14.18
CA LEU A 19 30.00 -34.07 14.92
C LEU A 19 29.48 -34.22 16.34
N PRO A 20 30.26 -33.90 17.38
CA PRO A 20 29.70 -33.53 18.67
C PRO A 20 28.81 -32.30 18.44
N ILE A 21 27.49 -32.47 18.57
CA ILE A 21 26.48 -31.42 18.29
C ILE A 21 26.47 -30.33 19.39
N TYR A 22 27.24 -30.54 20.47
CA TYR A 22 27.36 -29.62 21.60
C TYR A 22 28.78 -29.07 21.71
N PRO A 23 28.95 -27.80 22.14
CA PRO A 23 30.25 -27.30 22.55
C PRO A 23 30.81 -28.14 23.71
N LEU A 24 32.14 -28.17 23.86
CA LEU A 24 32.78 -28.74 25.03
C LEU A 24 32.29 -28.02 26.30
N PRO A 25 31.95 -28.73 27.39
CA PRO A 25 31.55 -28.11 28.65
C PRO A 25 32.55 -27.05 29.13
N GLU A 26 32.06 -25.98 29.75
CA GLU A 26 32.88 -24.84 30.17
C GLU A 26 34.01 -25.24 31.11
N GLU A 27 33.82 -26.31 31.89
CA GLU A 27 34.82 -26.91 32.77
C GLU A 27 36.05 -27.36 31.99
N ILE A 28 35.86 -27.98 30.82
CA ILE A 28 36.94 -28.52 29.98
C ILE A 28 37.65 -27.39 29.22
N GLN A 29 36.92 -26.36 28.79
CA GLN A 29 37.52 -25.17 28.15
C GLN A 29 38.37 -24.33 29.12
N LYS A 30 38.20 -24.49 30.44
CA LYS A 30 38.91 -23.74 31.48
C LYS A 30 40.02 -24.53 32.19
N MET A 31 40.22 -25.82 31.86
CA MET A 31 41.36 -26.61 32.38
C MET A 31 42.70 -26.12 31.81
N SER A 32 43.79 -26.39 32.53
CA SER A 32 45.13 -26.10 32.01
C SER A 32 45.47 -27.02 30.83
N ARG A 33 46.33 -26.56 29.92
CA ARG A 33 46.67 -27.32 28.70
C ARG A 33 47.22 -28.71 29.02
N ASP A 34 47.99 -28.84 30.10
CA ASP A 34 48.63 -30.08 30.52
C ASP A 34 47.62 -31.13 31.06
N GLU A 35 46.54 -30.68 31.71
CA GLU A 35 45.44 -31.56 32.19
C GLU A 35 44.56 -32.09 31.04
N THR A 36 44.58 -31.42 29.88
CA THR A 36 43.78 -31.80 28.70
C THR A 36 44.48 -32.78 27.77
N VAL A 37 45.67 -33.27 28.13
CA VAL A 37 46.46 -34.21 27.32
C VAL A 37 45.94 -35.63 27.47
N CYS A 38 45.63 -36.29 26.35
CA CYS A 38 45.24 -37.70 26.36
C CYS A 38 46.41 -38.59 26.78
N ALA A 39 46.29 -39.24 27.94
CA ALA A 39 47.33 -40.11 28.51
C ALA A 39 47.73 -41.33 27.63
N TYR A 40 46.99 -41.62 26.56
CA TYR A 40 47.26 -42.74 25.65
C TYR A 40 47.91 -42.32 24.31
N CYS A 41 47.85 -41.03 23.92
CA CYS A 41 48.40 -40.55 22.65
C CYS A 41 49.14 -39.20 22.70
N GLY A 42 49.19 -38.53 23.86
CA GLY A 42 49.95 -37.29 24.05
C GLY A 42 49.36 -36.03 23.39
N VAL A 43 48.20 -36.13 22.74
CA VAL A 43 47.53 -34.98 22.10
C VAL A 43 46.59 -34.30 23.10
N SER A 44 46.65 -32.98 23.21
CA SER A 44 45.66 -32.20 23.97
C SER A 44 44.34 -32.09 23.21
N TYR A 45 43.23 -32.36 23.91
CA TYR A 45 41.87 -32.22 23.35
C TYR A 45 41.53 -30.76 23.01
N LEU A 46 42.18 -29.77 23.66
CA LEU A 46 42.02 -28.35 23.30
C LEU A 46 42.67 -28.02 21.96
N ILE A 47 43.85 -28.58 21.66
CA ILE A 47 44.55 -28.32 20.39
C ILE A 47 43.69 -28.73 19.19
N LEU A 48 42.99 -29.86 19.27
CA LEU A 48 42.07 -30.31 18.20
C LEU A 48 40.88 -29.35 18.03
N HIS A 49 40.38 -28.76 19.12
CA HIS A 49 39.32 -27.75 19.07
C HIS A 49 39.82 -26.40 18.52
N GLU A 50 41.03 -25.96 18.91
CA GLU A 50 41.69 -24.76 18.38
C GLU A 50 41.93 -24.88 16.87
N PHE A 51 42.43 -26.03 16.38
CA PHE A 51 42.58 -26.29 14.95
C PHE A 51 41.24 -26.24 14.21
N LYS A 52 40.20 -26.91 14.73
CA LYS A 52 38.88 -26.91 14.10
C LYS A 52 38.23 -25.52 14.07
N LEU A 53 38.42 -24.72 15.12
CA LEU A 53 37.98 -23.31 15.14
C LEU A 53 38.73 -22.48 14.08
N MET A 54 40.00 -22.78 13.79
CA MET A 54 40.73 -22.15 12.69
C MET A 54 40.26 -22.66 11.32
N GLU A 55 39.97 -23.95 11.14
CA GLU A 55 39.36 -24.49 9.91
C GLU A 55 38.01 -23.82 9.62
N GLU A 56 37.15 -23.67 10.64
CA GLU A 56 35.85 -23.00 10.52
C GLU A 56 36.00 -21.50 10.20
N LYS A 57 36.99 -20.81 10.77
CA LYS A 57 37.32 -19.42 10.43
C LYS A 57 37.90 -19.26 9.02
N VAL A 58 38.81 -20.14 8.59
CA VAL A 58 39.36 -20.15 7.23
C VAL A 58 38.22 -20.39 6.22
N LYS A 59 37.37 -21.38 6.47
CA LYS A 59 36.21 -21.68 5.62
C LYS A 59 35.18 -20.54 5.56
N ALA A 60 34.98 -19.80 6.64
CA ALA A 60 34.17 -18.58 6.63
C ALA A 60 34.82 -17.48 5.77
N MET A 61 36.13 -17.23 5.95
CA MET A 61 36.89 -16.23 5.20
C MET A 61 37.03 -16.59 3.71
N GLU A 62 37.10 -17.88 3.35
CA GLU A 62 36.99 -18.38 1.98
C GLU A 62 35.62 -18.08 1.38
N GLY A 63 34.54 -18.26 2.15
CA GLY A 63 33.17 -17.90 1.74
C GLY A 63 33.01 -16.40 1.49
N GLU A 64 33.55 -15.55 2.37
CA GLU A 64 33.60 -14.10 2.18
C GLU A 64 34.42 -13.73 0.94
N MET A 65 35.60 -14.34 0.76
CA MET A 65 36.46 -14.10 -0.42
C MET A 65 35.74 -14.48 -1.73
N GLN A 66 35.04 -15.61 -1.77
CA GLN A 66 34.22 -16.01 -2.92
C GLN A 66 33.06 -15.03 -3.17
N PHE A 67 32.39 -14.54 -2.12
CA PHE A 67 31.34 -13.53 -2.24
C PHE A 67 31.86 -12.20 -2.81
N TYR A 68 33.01 -11.71 -2.31
CA TYR A 68 33.64 -10.49 -2.81
C TYR A 68 34.16 -10.66 -4.24
N GLN A 69 34.78 -11.80 -4.58
CA GLN A 69 35.20 -12.10 -5.94
C GLN A 69 34.02 -12.09 -6.93
N GLY A 70 32.91 -12.76 -6.58
CA GLY A 70 31.68 -12.70 -7.36
C GLY A 70 31.08 -11.29 -7.45
N SER A 71 31.36 -10.40 -6.49
CA SER A 71 30.96 -8.99 -6.57
C SER A 71 31.81 -8.18 -7.54
N VAL A 72 33.13 -8.38 -7.51
CA VAL A 72 34.07 -7.77 -8.48
C VAL A 72 33.77 -8.24 -9.91
N GLU A 73 33.36 -9.49 -10.09
CA GLU A 73 32.95 -10.02 -11.40
C GLU A 73 31.63 -9.39 -11.89
N ARG A 74 30.63 -9.18 -11.01
CA ARG A 74 29.41 -8.43 -11.33
C ARG A 74 29.72 -6.97 -11.69
N GLU A 75 30.59 -6.31 -10.93
CA GLU A 75 31.00 -4.93 -11.17
C GLU A 75 31.71 -4.77 -12.53
N LYS A 76 32.67 -5.66 -12.84
CA LYS A 76 33.33 -5.71 -14.16
C LYS A 76 32.33 -5.89 -15.31
N LYS A 77 31.32 -6.75 -15.13
CA LYS A 77 30.26 -6.96 -16.12
C LYS A 77 29.41 -5.71 -16.33
N LEU A 78 28.96 -5.07 -15.25
CA LEU A 78 28.21 -3.81 -15.29
C LEU A 78 29.03 -2.67 -15.91
N GLN A 79 30.33 -2.60 -15.63
CA GLN A 79 31.24 -1.61 -16.22
C GLN A 79 31.41 -1.83 -17.73
N ALA A 80 31.50 -3.09 -18.19
CA ALA A 80 31.55 -3.43 -19.61
C ALA A 80 30.22 -3.11 -20.33
N GLU A 81 29.08 -3.40 -19.70
CA GLU A 81 27.74 -3.07 -20.21
C GLU A 81 27.56 -1.55 -20.32
N PHE A 82 27.94 -0.79 -19.29
CA PHE A 82 27.94 0.68 -19.32
C PHE A 82 28.84 1.25 -20.43
N GLN A 83 30.02 0.67 -20.65
CA GLN A 83 30.90 1.07 -21.76
C GLN A 83 30.32 0.74 -23.14
N SER A 84 29.54 -0.34 -23.30
CA SER A 84 28.82 -0.62 -24.56
C SER A 84 27.70 0.41 -24.77
N LEU A 85 26.87 0.61 -23.76
CA LEU A 85 25.72 1.53 -23.81
C LEU A 85 26.16 2.98 -24.07
N SER A 86 27.29 3.40 -23.49
CA SER A 86 27.91 4.71 -23.74
C SER A 86 28.39 4.88 -25.20
N LYS A 87 28.98 3.83 -25.81
CA LYS A 87 29.39 3.84 -27.23
C LYS A 87 28.18 3.86 -28.15
N GLU A 88 27.12 3.12 -27.82
CA GLU A 88 25.85 3.12 -28.56
C GLU A 88 25.15 4.48 -28.47
N PHE A 89 25.18 5.14 -27.31
CA PHE A 89 24.65 6.49 -27.11
C PHE A 89 25.38 7.54 -27.97
N GLU A 90 26.71 7.58 -27.94
CA GLU A 90 27.49 8.53 -28.76
C GLU A 90 27.37 8.26 -30.26
N LYS A 91 27.21 6.99 -30.67
CA LYS A 91 26.85 6.63 -32.05
C LYS A 91 25.46 7.14 -32.43
N SER A 92 24.46 6.97 -31.57
CA SER A 92 23.09 7.45 -31.80
C SER A 92 23.03 8.98 -31.89
N LYS A 93 23.78 9.67 -31.01
CA LYS A 93 23.93 11.12 -30.99
C LYS A 93 24.55 11.66 -32.28
N THR A 94 25.69 11.12 -32.72
CA THR A 94 26.33 11.53 -33.99
C THR A 94 25.44 11.21 -35.21
N GLU A 95 24.70 10.10 -35.20
CA GLU A 95 23.70 9.82 -36.25
C GLU A 95 22.55 10.82 -36.24
N ASN A 96 22.11 11.28 -35.06
CA ASN A 96 21.08 12.31 -34.92
C ASN A 96 21.55 13.72 -35.33
N GLU A 97 22.81 14.06 -35.05
CA GLU A 97 23.46 15.29 -35.53
C GLU A 97 23.53 15.30 -37.07
N LEU A 98 23.95 14.19 -37.69
CA LEU A 98 23.94 14.03 -39.16
C LEU A 98 22.53 14.11 -39.76
N LYS A 99 21.52 13.50 -39.11
CA LYS A 99 20.10 13.64 -39.51
C LYS A 99 19.66 15.10 -39.42
N THR A 100 20.03 15.82 -38.37
CA THR A 100 19.68 17.23 -38.17
C THR A 100 20.32 18.12 -39.24
N GLN A 101 21.61 17.94 -39.55
CA GLN A 101 22.29 18.64 -40.65
C GLN A 101 21.63 18.33 -42.01
N ARG A 102 21.25 17.08 -42.25
CA ARG A 102 20.54 16.68 -43.48
C ARG A 102 19.16 17.34 -43.58
N ILE A 103 18.41 17.43 -42.48
CA ILE A 103 17.13 18.15 -42.42
C ILE A 103 17.34 19.63 -42.73
N GLN A 104 18.30 20.30 -42.08
CA GLN A 104 18.60 21.72 -42.33
C GLN A 104 18.95 22.00 -43.79
N ASN A 105 19.76 21.15 -44.42
CA ASN A 105 20.10 21.24 -45.84
C ASN A 105 18.86 21.07 -46.74
N ILE A 106 18.00 20.08 -46.47
CA ILE A 106 16.74 19.88 -47.18
C ILE A 106 15.79 21.07 -46.98
N THR A 107 15.69 21.64 -45.78
CA THR A 107 14.90 22.85 -45.50
C THR A 107 15.40 24.06 -46.29
N LEU A 108 16.72 24.24 -46.41
CA LEU A 108 17.31 25.31 -47.21
C LEU A 108 17.03 25.11 -48.72
N GLN A 109 17.16 23.88 -49.22
CA GLN A 109 16.81 23.55 -50.60
C GLN A 109 15.32 23.77 -50.88
N LEU A 110 14.43 23.36 -49.97
CA LEU A 110 12.99 23.58 -50.04
C LEU A 110 12.67 25.08 -50.10
N LYS A 111 13.30 25.90 -49.25
CA LYS A 111 13.13 27.36 -49.26
C LYS A 111 13.63 27.98 -50.58
N ASN A 112 14.78 27.56 -51.08
CA ASN A 112 15.28 28.02 -52.39
C ASN A 112 14.31 27.66 -53.53
N LYS A 113 13.69 26.46 -53.50
CA LYS A 113 12.68 26.06 -54.50
C LYS A 113 11.33 26.77 -54.34
N GLN A 114 10.92 27.08 -53.11
CA GLN A 114 9.78 27.96 -52.87
C GLN A 114 10.03 29.36 -53.48
N ASP A 115 11.22 29.92 -53.27
CA ASP A 115 11.57 31.25 -53.77
C ASP A 115 11.76 31.28 -55.29
N GLU A 116 12.24 30.19 -55.91
CA GLU A 116 12.21 29.99 -57.36
C GLU A 116 10.76 29.97 -57.89
N LEU A 117 9.88 29.19 -57.27
CA LEU A 117 8.48 29.06 -57.68
C LEU A 117 7.73 30.39 -57.55
N GLU A 118 8.00 31.16 -56.49
CA GLU A 118 7.44 32.51 -56.33
C GLU A 118 7.94 33.52 -57.38
N ARG A 119 9.18 33.39 -57.87
CA ARG A 119 9.67 34.17 -59.02
C ARG A 119 8.94 33.75 -60.30
N MET A 120 8.94 32.46 -60.62
CA MET A 120 8.27 31.92 -61.80
C MET A 120 6.76 32.28 -61.86
N ASN A 121 6.07 32.33 -60.72
CA ASN A 121 4.66 32.74 -60.62
C ASN A 121 4.46 34.27 -60.74
N LYS A 122 5.46 35.10 -60.39
CA LYS A 122 5.44 36.54 -60.72
C LYS A 122 5.64 36.73 -62.23
N ASP A 123 6.60 36.02 -62.82
CA ASP A 123 6.92 36.10 -64.25
C ASP A 123 5.76 35.57 -65.12
N GLN A 124 5.15 34.44 -64.74
CA GLN A 124 3.96 33.89 -65.41
C GLN A 124 2.81 34.91 -65.44
N ARG A 125 2.53 35.59 -64.33
CA ARG A 125 1.48 36.63 -64.28
C ARG A 125 1.83 37.85 -65.12
N TYR A 126 3.09 38.26 -65.14
CA TYR A 126 3.58 39.32 -66.02
C TYR A 126 3.37 38.97 -67.50
N TYR A 127 3.83 37.80 -67.95
CA TYR A 127 3.63 37.34 -69.33
C TYR A 127 2.15 37.15 -69.67
N GLN A 128 1.33 36.69 -68.73
CA GLN A 128 -0.12 36.55 -68.93
C GLN A 128 -0.81 37.90 -69.16
N GLU A 129 -0.39 38.98 -68.47
CA GLU A 129 -0.95 40.31 -68.72
C GLU A 129 -0.41 40.92 -70.02
N GLN A 130 0.87 40.75 -70.35
CA GLN A 130 1.42 41.15 -71.65
C GLN A 130 0.69 40.44 -72.82
N LEU A 131 0.34 39.17 -72.65
CA LEU A 131 -0.47 38.42 -73.62
C LEU A 131 -1.87 39.02 -73.79
N LYS A 132 -2.54 39.42 -72.69
CA LYS A 132 -3.84 40.13 -72.76
C LYS A 132 -3.73 41.47 -73.48
N ILE A 133 -2.68 42.25 -73.20
CA ILE A 133 -2.43 43.55 -73.86
C ILE A 133 -2.22 43.35 -75.37
N THR A 134 -1.35 42.40 -75.74
CA THR A 134 -1.07 42.07 -77.15
C THR A 134 -2.31 41.53 -77.86
N CYS A 135 -3.13 40.71 -77.18
CA CYS A 135 -4.37 40.19 -77.74
C CYS A 135 -5.40 41.31 -78.00
N LYS A 136 -5.58 42.24 -77.06
CA LYS A 136 -6.42 43.44 -77.23
C LYS A 136 -5.93 44.29 -78.40
N GLN A 137 -4.63 44.55 -78.51
CA GLN A 137 -4.05 45.28 -79.64
C GLN A 137 -4.31 44.56 -80.98
N SER A 138 -4.08 43.24 -81.03
CA SER A 138 -4.37 42.41 -82.21
C SER A 138 -5.85 42.42 -82.60
N GLN A 139 -6.77 42.44 -81.62
CA GLN A 139 -8.20 42.63 -81.86
C GLN A 139 -8.49 44.02 -82.48
N MET A 140 -8.02 45.11 -81.86
CA MET A 140 -8.18 46.47 -82.39
C MET A 140 -7.66 46.60 -83.84
N PHE A 141 -6.53 45.98 -84.17
CA PHE A 141 -6.02 45.96 -85.54
C PHE A 141 -6.89 45.14 -86.50
N ARG A 142 -7.40 43.97 -86.09
CA ARG A 142 -8.34 43.16 -86.92
C ARG A 142 -9.65 43.89 -87.19
N GLU A 143 -10.20 44.57 -86.19
CA GLU A 143 -11.42 45.40 -86.32
C GLU A 143 -11.17 46.57 -87.30
N LYS A 144 -10.04 47.29 -87.14
CA LYS A 144 -9.65 48.37 -88.04
C LYS A 144 -9.42 47.90 -89.49
N ILE A 145 -8.76 46.76 -89.70
CA ILE A 145 -8.57 46.15 -91.02
C ILE A 145 -9.93 45.78 -91.63
N THR A 146 -10.85 45.21 -90.84
CA THR A 146 -12.21 44.88 -91.29
C THR A 146 -12.98 46.12 -91.72
N GLN A 147 -12.90 47.22 -90.94
CA GLN A 147 -13.50 48.51 -91.28
C GLN A 147 -12.90 49.10 -92.57
N GLN A 148 -11.59 48.99 -92.77
CA GLN A 148 -10.90 49.44 -93.99
C GLN A 148 -11.32 48.60 -95.21
N LEU A 149 -11.41 47.26 -95.08
CA LEU A 149 -11.90 46.38 -96.15
C LEU A 149 -13.35 46.67 -96.54
N LEU A 150 -14.23 46.94 -95.56
CA LEU A 150 -15.61 47.37 -95.83
C LEU A 150 -15.67 48.72 -96.54
N SER A 151 -14.81 49.66 -96.15
CA SER A 151 -14.70 50.98 -96.78
C SER A 151 -14.18 50.87 -98.22
N LEU A 152 -13.16 50.04 -98.46
CA LEU A 152 -12.62 49.76 -99.79
C LEU A 152 -13.65 49.05 -100.68
N LYS A 153 -14.42 48.10 -100.15
CA LYS A 153 -15.50 47.42 -100.88
C LYS A 153 -16.61 48.40 -101.30
N LYS A 154 -16.98 49.35 -100.43
CA LYS A 154 -17.88 50.46 -100.80
C LYS A 154 -17.29 51.33 -101.90
N GLY A 155 -16.04 51.75 -101.76
CA GLY A 155 -15.34 52.55 -102.79
C GLY A 155 -15.25 51.85 -104.14
N LEU A 156 -15.00 50.53 -104.16
CA LEU A 156 -14.99 49.72 -105.39
C LEU A 156 -16.36 49.63 -106.05
N LEU A 157 -17.45 49.52 -105.28
CA LEU A 157 -18.81 49.57 -105.82
C LEU A 157 -19.14 50.96 -106.40
N SER A 158 -18.76 52.04 -105.71
CA SER A 158 -18.89 53.40 -106.24
C SER A 158 -18.06 53.64 -107.51
N LEU A 159 -16.84 53.09 -107.60
CA LEU A 159 -15.99 53.16 -108.79
C LEU A 159 -16.54 52.32 -109.96
N HIS A 160 -17.16 51.17 -109.66
CA HIS A 160 -17.87 50.40 -110.69
C HIS A 160 -19.08 51.17 -111.21
N PHE A 161 -19.87 51.79 -110.32
CA PHE A 161 -21.01 52.62 -110.69
C PHE A 161 -20.59 53.82 -111.54
N THR A 162 -19.60 54.62 -111.13
CA THR A 162 -19.14 55.76 -111.95
C THR A 162 -18.53 55.30 -113.28
N LYS A 163 -17.90 54.11 -113.34
CA LYS A 163 -17.46 53.51 -114.61
C LYS A 163 -18.63 53.15 -115.53
N THR A 164 -19.76 52.66 -115.00
CA THR A 164 -20.95 52.37 -115.83
C THR A 164 -21.63 53.66 -116.30
N GLU A 165 -21.79 54.67 -115.43
CA GLU A 165 -22.33 55.98 -115.83
C GLU A 165 -21.48 56.65 -116.92
N LEU A 166 -20.14 56.64 -116.76
CA LEU A 166 -19.22 57.17 -117.78
C LEU A 166 -19.25 56.38 -119.11
N ALA A 167 -19.67 55.12 -119.10
CA ALA A 167 -19.87 54.35 -120.32
C ALA A 167 -21.20 54.70 -121.02
N VAL A 168 -22.26 55.00 -120.26
CA VAL A 168 -23.53 55.53 -120.78
C VAL A 168 -23.31 56.91 -121.39
N VAL A 169 -22.74 57.85 -120.64
CA VAL A 169 -22.44 59.21 -121.13
C VAL A 169 -21.53 59.19 -122.35
N ARG A 170 -20.55 58.28 -122.41
CA ARG A 170 -19.72 58.10 -123.61
C ARG A 170 -20.56 57.66 -124.82
N LYS A 171 -21.47 56.70 -124.65
CA LYS A 171 -22.36 56.24 -125.73
C LYS A 171 -23.29 57.36 -126.21
N GLU A 172 -23.83 58.16 -125.30
CA GLU A 172 -24.67 59.31 -125.61
C GLU A 172 -23.90 60.37 -126.41
N ILE A 173 -22.66 60.70 -126.00
CA ILE A 173 -21.76 61.59 -126.74
C ILE A 173 -21.40 61.03 -128.11
N SER A 174 -21.18 59.71 -128.24
CA SER A 174 -20.94 59.07 -129.53
C SER A 174 -22.16 59.15 -130.46
N SER A 175 -23.37 58.91 -129.94
CA SER A 175 -24.62 59.08 -130.70
C SER A 175 -24.78 60.52 -131.15
N ALA A 176 -24.69 61.48 -130.24
CA ALA A 176 -24.83 62.90 -130.56
C ALA A 176 -23.78 63.42 -131.56
N LEU A 177 -22.60 62.82 -131.59
CA LEU A 177 -21.58 63.10 -132.61
C LEU A 177 -21.95 62.49 -133.99
N GLU A 178 -22.51 61.29 -134.02
CA GLU A 178 -23.02 60.63 -135.23
C GLU A 178 -24.23 61.38 -135.82
N ASP A 179 -25.18 61.76 -134.95
CA ASP A 179 -26.31 62.64 -135.25
C ASP A 179 -25.83 63.98 -135.82
N TRP A 180 -24.83 64.61 -135.19
CA TRP A 180 -24.22 65.85 -135.67
C TRP A 180 -23.52 65.69 -137.02
N THR A 181 -22.79 64.59 -137.26
CA THR A 181 -22.19 64.33 -138.59
C THR A 181 -23.24 64.11 -139.67
N THR A 182 -24.36 63.47 -139.33
CA THR A 182 -25.50 63.25 -140.24
C THR A 182 -26.16 64.59 -140.58
N LEU A 183 -26.51 65.40 -139.58
CA LEU A 183 -27.07 66.73 -139.76
C LEU A 183 -26.13 67.66 -140.55
N LYS A 184 -24.82 67.61 -140.29
CA LYS A 184 -23.82 68.35 -141.07
C LYS A 184 -23.80 67.91 -142.54
N GLY A 185 -23.94 66.61 -142.81
CA GLY A 185 -24.07 66.08 -144.16
C GLY A 185 -25.33 66.57 -144.87
N GLU A 186 -26.49 66.50 -144.20
CA GLU A 186 -27.75 67.05 -144.72
C GLU A 186 -27.67 68.55 -145.02
N LEU A 187 -27.08 69.33 -144.11
CA LEU A 187 -26.90 70.77 -144.29
C LEU A 187 -25.98 71.07 -145.47
N PHE A 188 -24.91 70.29 -145.64
CA PHE A 188 -24.02 70.42 -146.81
C PHE A 188 -24.78 70.14 -148.11
N LEU A 189 -25.50 69.01 -148.21
CA LEU A 189 -26.32 68.66 -149.38
C LEU A 189 -27.42 69.70 -149.66
N LYS A 190 -28.05 70.26 -148.63
CA LYS A 190 -29.02 71.36 -148.76
C LYS A 190 -28.35 72.64 -149.27
N THR A 191 -27.15 72.99 -148.77
CA THR A 191 -26.38 74.14 -149.26
C THR A 191 -25.92 73.95 -150.71
N GLU A 192 -25.48 72.75 -151.08
CA GLU A 192 -25.09 72.37 -152.44
C GLU A 192 -26.29 72.47 -153.40
N ALA A 193 -27.45 71.90 -153.05
CA ALA A 193 -28.67 72.01 -153.85
C ALA A 193 -29.21 73.46 -153.96
N ILE A 194 -29.05 74.29 -152.93
CA ILE A 194 -29.34 75.74 -152.99
C ILE A 194 -28.36 76.44 -153.93
N ASN A 195 -27.06 76.13 -153.84
CA ASN A 195 -26.02 76.70 -154.69
C ASN A 195 -26.21 76.34 -156.17
N ASP A 196 -26.55 75.07 -156.48
CA ASP A 196 -26.90 74.62 -157.83
C ASP A 196 -28.18 75.27 -158.38
N THR A 197 -29.12 75.60 -157.49
CA THR A 197 -30.34 76.33 -157.89
C THR A 197 -30.03 77.79 -158.16
N ALA A 198 -29.25 78.44 -157.29
CA ALA A 198 -28.76 79.80 -157.49
C ALA A 198 -27.89 79.92 -158.75
N LEU A 199 -27.02 78.94 -159.04
CA LEU A 199 -26.23 78.88 -160.28
C LEU A 199 -27.12 78.78 -161.52
N ARG A 200 -28.14 77.89 -161.50
CA ARG A 200 -29.11 77.76 -162.60
C ARG A 200 -29.91 79.04 -162.83
N ASP A 201 -30.32 79.73 -161.77
CA ASP A 201 -31.05 80.99 -161.89
C ASP A 201 -30.14 82.17 -162.29
N ILE A 202 -28.87 82.19 -161.84
CA ILE A 202 -27.84 83.11 -162.36
C ILE A 202 -27.62 82.88 -163.86
N THR A 203 -27.58 81.63 -164.35
CA THR A 203 -27.47 81.38 -165.80
C THR A 203 -28.68 81.91 -166.57
N LYS A 204 -29.92 81.66 -166.12
CA LYS A 204 -31.14 82.24 -166.74
C LYS A 204 -31.13 83.77 -166.72
N LEU A 205 -30.65 84.39 -165.64
CA LEU A 205 -30.51 85.84 -165.52
C LEU A 205 -29.43 86.38 -166.49
N SER A 206 -28.35 85.63 -166.73
CA SER A 206 -27.35 86.00 -167.74
C SER A 206 -27.88 85.87 -169.17
N GLU A 207 -28.67 84.84 -169.47
CA GLU A 207 -29.33 84.65 -170.77
C GLU A 207 -30.36 85.76 -171.05
N THR A 208 -31.21 86.08 -170.08
CA THR A 208 -32.20 87.16 -170.20
C THR A 208 -31.56 88.55 -170.24
N LEU A 209 -30.41 88.75 -169.59
CA LEU A 209 -29.60 89.96 -169.74
C LEU A 209 -28.98 90.07 -171.14
N ALA A 210 -28.48 88.98 -171.73
CA ALA A 210 -28.00 89.00 -173.11
C ALA A 210 -29.11 89.34 -174.11
N VAL A 211 -30.32 88.80 -173.90
CA VAL A 211 -31.51 89.11 -174.72
C VAL A 211 -31.96 90.57 -174.57
N SER A 212 -31.83 91.19 -173.39
CA SER A 212 -32.16 92.62 -173.21
C SER A 212 -31.07 93.55 -173.76
N GLN A 213 -29.80 93.18 -173.65
CA GLN A 213 -28.68 93.93 -174.25
C GLN A 213 -28.77 93.98 -175.79
N MET A 214 -29.15 92.87 -176.44
CA MET A 214 -29.43 92.85 -177.88
C MET A 214 -30.57 93.82 -178.25
N LYS A 215 -31.67 93.83 -177.48
CA LYS A 215 -32.80 94.76 -177.71
C LYS A 215 -32.45 96.23 -177.52
N ASN A 216 -31.51 96.57 -176.64
CA ASN A 216 -31.03 97.95 -176.49
C ASN A 216 -30.33 98.46 -177.77
N GLY A 217 -29.52 97.61 -178.42
CA GLY A 217 -28.79 97.98 -179.64
C GLY A 217 -29.70 98.27 -180.85
N ASP A 218 -30.84 97.59 -180.95
CA ASP A 218 -31.84 97.86 -181.99
C ASP A 218 -32.63 99.16 -181.72
N LEU A 219 -32.84 99.52 -180.46
CA LEU A 219 -33.59 100.73 -180.06
C LEU A 219 -32.77 102.02 -180.25
N GLU A 220 -31.46 102.03 -179.96
CA GLU A 220 -30.59 103.19 -180.22
C GLU A 220 -30.57 103.62 -181.70
N LYS A 221 -30.94 102.71 -182.62
CA LYS A 221 -30.95 102.95 -184.06
C LYS A 221 -32.23 103.61 -184.58
N GLN A 222 -33.35 103.50 -183.87
CA GLN A 222 -34.65 104.00 -184.32
C GLN A 222 -34.99 105.41 -183.78
N VAL A 223 -34.24 105.90 -182.79
CA VAL A 223 -34.50 107.19 -182.10
C VAL A 223 -34.05 108.43 -182.91
N LYS A 224 -33.42 108.27 -184.09
CA LYS A 224 -32.87 109.40 -184.87
C LYS A 224 -33.80 110.02 -185.92
N ASP A 225 -34.76 109.28 -186.47
CA ASP A 225 -35.42 109.67 -187.74
C ASP A 225 -36.88 110.14 -187.61
N LEU A 226 -37.46 110.16 -186.41
CA LEU A 226 -38.87 110.56 -186.16
C LEU A 226 -39.01 111.70 -185.14
N LEU A 227 -38.26 112.78 -185.33
CA LEU A 227 -38.22 113.96 -184.45
C LEU A 227 -39.11 115.13 -184.94
N VAL A 228 -40.23 114.86 -185.63
CA VAL A 228 -41.11 115.92 -186.19
C VAL A 228 -42.59 115.53 -186.07
N VAL A 229 -43.42 116.44 -185.52
CA VAL A 229 -44.87 116.28 -185.22
C VAL A 229 -45.15 115.15 -184.22
N SER A 230 -45.26 115.37 -182.90
CA SER A 230 -45.59 116.59 -182.15
C SER A 230 -46.98 117.18 -182.47
N ASP A 231 -47.98 116.63 -181.77
CA ASP A 231 -49.16 117.32 -181.26
C ASP A 231 -50.36 117.63 -182.18
N SER A 232 -51.39 116.76 -182.09
CA SER A 232 -52.68 117.24 -181.56
C SER A 232 -53.50 116.13 -180.86
N TYR A 233 -54.05 116.49 -179.69
CA TYR A 233 -55.15 115.96 -178.86
C TYR A 233 -56.06 114.81 -179.36
N ALA A 234 -56.77 114.03 -178.51
CA ALA A 234 -56.63 113.69 -177.08
C ALA A 234 -57.73 112.68 -176.63
N LEU A 235 -57.40 111.84 -175.64
CA LEU A 235 -58.30 111.30 -174.59
C LEU A 235 -59.65 110.61 -174.95
N GLN A 236 -59.58 109.36 -175.42
CA GLN A 236 -60.61 108.31 -175.20
C GLN A 236 -59.89 106.93 -175.25
N THR A 237 -60.22 105.89 -174.47
CA THR A 237 -61.31 105.69 -173.48
C THR A 237 -60.79 104.91 -172.27
N GLN A 238 -60.49 105.61 -171.17
CA GLN A 238 -60.11 105.03 -169.89
C GLN A 238 -61.38 104.60 -169.09
N GLN A 239 -61.98 103.46 -169.44
CA GLN A 239 -63.28 103.08 -168.83
C GLN A 239 -63.50 101.58 -168.50
N PHE A 240 -62.59 100.68 -168.89
CA PHE A 240 -62.72 99.23 -168.60
C PHE A 240 -61.84 98.73 -167.44
N GLN A 241 -60.92 99.54 -166.92
CA GLN A 241 -59.81 99.05 -166.10
C GLN A 241 -60.14 98.87 -164.61
N THR A 242 -61.19 99.55 -164.10
CA THR A 242 -61.56 99.54 -162.67
C THR A 242 -62.26 98.24 -162.23
N SER A 243 -62.93 97.54 -163.15
CA SER A 243 -63.72 96.34 -162.79
C SER A 243 -62.88 95.09 -162.52
N LEU A 244 -61.61 95.07 -162.95
CA LEU A 244 -60.72 93.90 -162.82
C LEU A 244 -59.98 93.85 -161.46
N GLN A 245 -59.94 94.96 -160.72
CA GLN A 245 -59.22 95.02 -159.44
C GLN A 245 -60.02 94.38 -158.30
N MET A 246 -61.35 94.56 -158.28
CA MET A 246 -62.21 94.07 -157.18
C MET A 246 -62.32 92.53 -157.12
N GLU A 247 -62.19 91.84 -158.25
CA GLU A 247 -62.17 90.37 -158.32
C GLU A 247 -60.88 89.79 -157.72
N ASN A 248 -59.74 90.41 -158.02
CA ASN A 248 -58.43 90.00 -157.49
C ASN A 248 -58.34 90.18 -155.96
N GLU A 249 -58.93 91.25 -155.39
CA GLU A 249 -58.95 91.43 -153.93
C GLU A 249 -59.76 90.34 -153.21
N LEU A 250 -60.91 89.92 -153.76
CA LEU A 250 -61.71 88.83 -153.21
C LEU A 250 -61.01 87.47 -153.34
N GLN A 251 -60.37 87.20 -154.48
CA GLN A 251 -59.60 85.96 -154.67
C GLN A 251 -58.42 85.86 -153.69
N ASN A 252 -57.67 86.95 -153.50
CA ASN A 252 -56.59 87.01 -152.51
C ASN A 252 -57.13 86.84 -151.07
N ARG A 253 -58.30 87.40 -150.75
CA ARG A 253 -58.93 87.24 -149.44
C ARG A 253 -59.30 85.78 -149.14
N CYS A 254 -59.80 85.05 -150.12
CA CYS A 254 -60.11 83.62 -149.98
C CYS A 254 -58.85 82.76 -149.80
N GLN A 255 -57.78 83.03 -150.55
CA GLN A 255 -56.51 82.29 -150.41
C GLN A 255 -55.85 82.53 -149.05
N GLU A 256 -55.84 83.76 -148.54
CA GLU A 256 -55.30 84.09 -147.22
C GLU A 256 -56.11 83.41 -146.09
N LEU A 257 -57.45 83.38 -146.17
CA LEU A 257 -58.29 82.65 -145.20
C LEU A 257 -58.08 81.12 -145.25
N GLN A 258 -57.88 80.56 -146.45
CA GLN A 258 -57.55 79.14 -146.60
C GLN A 258 -56.18 78.80 -145.99
N LYS A 259 -55.18 79.67 -146.20
CA LYS A 259 -53.86 79.55 -145.56
C LYS A 259 -53.96 79.62 -144.04
N GLN A 260 -54.65 80.63 -143.50
CA GLN A 260 -54.87 80.77 -142.05
C GLN A 260 -55.57 79.55 -141.44
N THR A 261 -56.46 78.89 -142.18
CA THR A 261 -57.12 77.64 -141.75
C THR A 261 -56.12 76.48 -141.66
N VAL A 262 -55.18 76.37 -142.60
CA VAL A 262 -54.10 75.36 -142.57
C VAL A 262 -53.06 75.66 -141.48
N ASP A 263 -52.69 76.93 -141.29
CA ASP A 263 -51.76 77.33 -140.25
C ASP A 263 -52.36 77.03 -138.84
N LEU A 264 -53.64 77.33 -138.61
CA LEU A 264 -54.35 76.96 -137.38
C LEU A 264 -54.50 75.44 -137.20
N GLN A 265 -54.73 74.68 -138.27
CA GLN A 265 -54.75 73.21 -138.21
C GLN A 265 -53.39 72.65 -137.77
N ASN A 266 -52.30 73.19 -138.33
CA ASN A 266 -50.94 72.83 -137.92
C ASN A 266 -50.66 73.22 -136.45
N GLU A 267 -51.15 74.37 -135.97
CA GLU A 267 -51.03 74.75 -134.56
C GLU A 267 -51.79 73.77 -133.63
N ILE A 268 -52.99 73.34 -134.01
CA ILE A 268 -53.80 72.35 -133.27
C ILE A 268 -53.09 70.99 -133.22
N GLU A 269 -52.53 70.52 -134.33
CA GLU A 269 -51.82 69.23 -134.38
C GLU A 269 -50.50 69.27 -133.58
N ASN A 270 -49.76 70.38 -133.64
CA ASN A 270 -48.59 70.59 -132.78
C ASN A 270 -48.95 70.68 -131.29
N ALA A 271 -50.09 71.29 -130.94
CA ALA A 271 -50.60 71.31 -129.57
C ALA A 271 -50.99 69.89 -129.11
N ALA A 272 -51.69 69.11 -129.93
CA ALA A 272 -52.08 67.73 -129.61
C ALA A 272 -50.86 66.81 -129.40
N LEU A 273 -49.80 66.94 -130.20
CA LEU A 273 -48.53 66.22 -130.01
C LEU A 273 -47.82 66.64 -128.71
N LYS A 274 -47.88 67.92 -128.35
CA LYS A 274 -47.33 68.46 -127.09
C LYS A 274 -48.09 67.95 -125.87
N ASP A 275 -49.41 67.86 -125.95
CA ASP A 275 -50.27 67.31 -124.89
C ASP A 275 -50.09 65.79 -124.76
N GLN A 276 -49.92 65.06 -125.87
CA GLN A 276 -49.55 63.64 -125.83
C GLN A 276 -48.19 63.43 -125.16
N LYS A 277 -47.19 64.25 -125.49
CA LYS A 277 -45.85 64.19 -124.87
C LYS A 277 -45.90 64.50 -123.37
N THR A 278 -46.57 65.57 -122.95
CA THR A 278 -46.68 65.91 -121.51
C THR A 278 -47.53 64.88 -120.74
N THR A 279 -48.50 64.24 -121.38
CA THR A 279 -49.23 63.09 -120.82
C THR A 279 -48.31 61.89 -120.58
N ALA A 280 -47.45 61.54 -121.56
CA ALA A 280 -46.47 60.46 -121.39
C ALA A 280 -45.41 60.77 -120.32
N GLU A 281 -44.96 62.02 -120.24
CA GLU A 281 -44.02 62.49 -119.20
C GLU A 281 -44.67 62.46 -117.80
N THR A 282 -45.90 62.95 -117.65
CA THR A 282 -46.62 62.90 -116.36
C THR A 282 -46.96 61.48 -115.91
N GLU A 283 -47.25 60.56 -116.84
CA GLU A 283 -47.31 59.13 -116.53
C GLU A 283 -45.97 58.56 -116.06
N CYS A 284 -44.86 58.97 -116.67
CA CYS A 284 -43.52 58.54 -116.27
C CYS A 284 -43.20 59.02 -114.84
N TYR A 285 -43.46 60.30 -114.54
CA TYR A 285 -43.32 60.86 -113.19
C TYR A 285 -44.23 60.15 -112.17
N LYS A 286 -45.47 59.81 -112.53
CA LYS A 286 -46.41 59.06 -111.68
C LYS A 286 -45.89 57.65 -111.38
N LYS A 287 -45.34 56.95 -112.38
CA LYS A 287 -44.70 55.61 -112.21
C LYS A 287 -43.48 55.69 -111.29
N ASN A 288 -42.61 56.69 -111.48
CA ASN A 288 -41.44 56.92 -110.62
C ASN A 288 -41.83 57.29 -109.18
N TYR A 289 -42.84 58.15 -108.99
CA TYR A 289 -43.36 58.52 -107.66
C TYR A 289 -43.89 57.30 -106.90
N ILE A 290 -44.65 56.42 -107.55
CA ILE A 290 -45.15 55.18 -106.95
C ILE A 290 -43.98 54.25 -106.55
N MET A 291 -42.94 54.15 -107.38
CA MET A 291 -41.73 53.38 -107.07
C MET A 291 -41.00 53.96 -105.85
N LYS A 292 -40.79 55.28 -105.80
CA LYS A 292 -40.13 55.96 -104.68
C LYS A 292 -40.94 55.95 -103.39
N SER A 293 -42.28 55.96 -103.47
CA SER A 293 -43.15 55.73 -102.30
C SER A 293 -42.91 54.33 -101.73
N LYS A 294 -42.95 53.28 -102.56
CA LYS A 294 -42.69 51.89 -102.12
C LYS A 294 -41.29 51.72 -101.53
N GLU A 295 -40.29 52.39 -102.09
CA GLU A 295 -38.92 52.42 -101.55
C GLU A 295 -38.87 53.08 -100.16
N ALA A 296 -39.56 54.21 -99.97
CA ALA A 296 -39.69 54.87 -98.67
C ALA A 296 -40.51 54.06 -97.66
N ASP A 297 -41.54 53.33 -98.09
CA ASP A 297 -42.32 52.41 -97.26
C ASP A 297 -41.45 51.20 -96.81
N ASN A 298 -40.63 50.65 -97.71
CA ASN A 298 -39.66 49.60 -97.37
C ASN A 298 -38.63 50.08 -96.33
N TYR A 299 -38.01 51.24 -96.54
CA TYR A 299 -37.08 51.82 -95.55
C TYR A 299 -37.77 52.12 -94.21
N ARG A 300 -39.04 52.53 -94.21
CA ARG A 300 -39.82 52.75 -92.98
C ARG A 300 -40.05 51.45 -92.20
N LEU A 301 -40.31 50.34 -92.91
CA LEU A 301 -40.50 49.01 -92.33
C LEU A 301 -39.19 48.41 -91.82
N GLU A 302 -38.08 48.62 -92.53
CA GLU A 302 -36.73 48.19 -92.11
C GLU A 302 -36.24 48.99 -90.89
N LEU A 303 -36.47 50.32 -90.87
CA LEU A 303 -36.25 51.16 -89.69
C LEU A 303 -37.08 50.68 -88.48
N GLY A 304 -38.33 50.24 -88.73
CA GLY A 304 -39.20 49.66 -87.70
C GLY A 304 -38.63 48.38 -87.09
N LYS A 305 -38.10 47.47 -87.92
CA LYS A 305 -37.40 46.26 -87.45
C LYS A 305 -36.15 46.59 -86.66
N LEU A 306 -35.29 47.47 -87.18
CA LEU A 306 -34.04 47.87 -86.50
C LEU A 306 -34.31 48.54 -85.14
N LYS A 307 -35.41 49.29 -85.00
CA LYS A 307 -35.86 49.83 -83.71
C LYS A 307 -36.27 48.74 -82.73
N SER A 308 -37.12 47.79 -83.13
CA SER A 308 -37.55 46.72 -82.22
C SER A 308 -36.41 45.74 -81.89
N GLU A 309 -35.48 45.50 -82.82
CA GLU A 309 -34.25 44.75 -82.55
C GLU A 309 -33.33 45.46 -81.54
N LYS A 310 -33.19 46.80 -81.66
CA LYS A 310 -32.47 47.63 -80.68
C LYS A 310 -33.14 47.58 -79.31
N GLU A 311 -34.45 47.80 -79.22
CA GLU A 311 -35.21 47.78 -77.96
C GLU A 311 -35.13 46.39 -77.29
N ASN A 312 -35.18 45.31 -78.07
CA ASN A 312 -34.97 43.94 -77.58
C ASN A 312 -33.52 43.68 -77.14
N ALA A 313 -32.51 44.31 -77.76
CA ALA A 313 -31.13 44.25 -77.30
C ALA A 313 -30.92 45.04 -76.00
N GLU A 314 -31.45 46.26 -75.91
CA GLU A 314 -31.39 47.10 -74.71
C GLU A 314 -32.11 46.46 -73.52
N SER A 315 -33.28 45.84 -73.74
CA SER A 315 -34.00 45.09 -72.70
C SER A 315 -33.20 43.89 -72.18
N ARG A 316 -32.53 43.13 -73.07
CA ARG A 316 -31.65 42.01 -72.67
C ARG A 316 -30.43 42.48 -71.89
N LEU A 317 -29.73 43.50 -72.38
CA LEU A 317 -28.56 44.07 -71.72
C LEU A 317 -28.90 44.71 -70.36
N THR A 318 -30.08 45.33 -70.23
CA THR A 318 -30.57 45.88 -68.96
C THR A 318 -30.83 44.78 -67.94
N LYS A 319 -31.41 43.64 -68.35
CA LYS A 319 -31.62 42.48 -67.47
C LYS A 319 -30.28 41.86 -67.04
N GLU A 320 -29.36 41.61 -67.99
CA GLU A 320 -28.05 41.07 -67.64
C GLU A 320 -27.27 42.02 -66.69
N LEU A 321 -27.36 43.34 -66.89
CA LEU A 321 -26.76 44.33 -66.00
C LEU A 321 -27.39 44.28 -64.59
N GLN A 322 -28.71 44.14 -64.49
CA GLN A 322 -29.40 43.94 -63.20
C GLN A 322 -28.95 42.65 -62.52
N GLU A 323 -28.87 41.53 -63.24
CA GLU A 323 -28.37 40.26 -62.72
C GLU A 323 -26.91 40.34 -62.25
N LYS A 324 -26.00 40.96 -63.03
CA LYS A 324 -24.60 41.15 -62.60
C LYS A 324 -24.52 42.05 -61.37
N ASN A 325 -25.33 43.11 -61.29
CA ASN A 325 -25.36 44.00 -60.12
C ASN A 325 -25.91 43.27 -58.87
N SER A 326 -26.93 42.43 -59.00
CA SER A 326 -27.44 41.59 -57.90
C SER A 326 -26.38 40.60 -57.40
N LEU A 327 -25.69 39.90 -58.31
CA LEU A 327 -24.59 38.99 -57.97
C LEU A 327 -23.39 39.73 -57.33
N LEU A 328 -23.06 40.94 -57.81
CA LEU A 328 -22.03 41.78 -57.21
C LEU A 328 -22.39 42.19 -55.78
N LEU A 329 -23.65 42.57 -55.52
CA LEU A 329 -24.14 42.92 -54.18
C LEU A 329 -24.11 41.69 -53.25
N GLU A 330 -24.49 40.51 -53.72
CA GLU A 330 -24.38 39.27 -52.95
C GLU A 330 -22.91 38.94 -52.61
N CYS A 331 -21.99 39.12 -53.57
CA CYS A 331 -20.55 38.95 -53.34
C CYS A 331 -20.01 39.96 -52.32
N GLN A 332 -20.41 41.24 -52.39
CA GLN A 332 -20.03 42.26 -51.41
C GLN A 332 -20.54 41.91 -50.01
N LEU A 333 -21.82 41.54 -49.87
CA LEU A 333 -22.38 41.09 -48.59
C LEU A 333 -21.68 39.83 -48.05
N LYS A 334 -21.22 38.94 -48.93
CA LYS A 334 -20.42 37.76 -48.54
C LYS A 334 -19.02 38.13 -48.09
N CYS A 335 -18.36 39.09 -48.75
CA CYS A 335 -17.07 39.64 -48.33
C CYS A 335 -17.18 40.27 -46.93
N SER A 336 -18.14 41.18 -46.71
CA SER A 336 -18.27 41.85 -45.41
C SER A 336 -18.61 40.89 -44.26
N ARG A 337 -19.40 39.83 -44.51
CA ARG A 337 -19.59 38.77 -43.50
C ARG A 337 -18.30 38.01 -43.18
N LEU A 338 -17.46 37.74 -44.18
CA LEU A 338 -16.17 37.05 -43.96
C LEU A 338 -15.15 37.98 -43.27
N GLU A 339 -15.16 39.29 -43.56
CA GLU A 339 -14.37 40.30 -42.87
C GLU A 339 -14.76 40.39 -41.38
N GLU A 340 -16.07 40.38 -41.09
CA GLU A 340 -16.58 40.34 -39.71
C GLU A 340 -16.25 39.01 -39.00
N GLU A 341 -16.37 37.86 -39.67
CA GLU A 341 -16.00 36.55 -39.12
C GLU A 341 -14.49 36.46 -38.81
N VAL A 342 -13.64 37.04 -39.65
CA VAL A 342 -12.19 37.17 -39.42
C VAL A 342 -11.90 38.12 -38.26
N ALA A 343 -12.61 39.24 -38.15
CA ALA A 343 -12.50 40.14 -37.01
C ALA A 343 -12.93 39.46 -35.69
N GLU A 344 -14.01 38.68 -35.71
CA GLU A 344 -14.51 37.90 -34.56
C GLU A 344 -13.49 36.85 -34.12
N LYS A 345 -12.94 36.07 -35.06
CA LYS A 345 -11.86 35.12 -34.79
C LYS A 345 -10.62 35.81 -34.23
N GLY A 346 -10.26 36.99 -34.74
CA GLY A 346 -9.18 37.83 -34.21
C GLY A 346 -9.46 38.43 -32.82
N ARG A 347 -10.74 38.63 -32.44
CA ARG A 347 -11.13 38.97 -31.05
C ARG A 347 -10.99 37.75 -30.14
N ALA A 348 -11.46 36.59 -30.59
CA ALA A 348 -11.36 35.33 -29.85
C ALA A 348 -9.90 34.91 -29.60
N GLU A 349 -9.04 34.94 -30.61
CA GLU A 349 -7.59 34.62 -30.49
C GLU A 349 -6.88 35.54 -29.48
N LYS A 350 -7.18 36.85 -29.50
CA LYS A 350 -6.62 37.79 -28.52
C LYS A 350 -7.07 37.48 -27.11
N ASN A 351 -8.31 37.00 -26.92
CA ASN A 351 -8.84 36.61 -25.61
C ASN A 351 -8.31 35.25 -25.13
N THR A 352 -8.18 34.24 -26.00
CA THR A 352 -7.55 32.97 -25.63
C THR A 352 -6.08 33.19 -25.27
N LYS A 353 -5.33 33.96 -26.08
CA LYS A 353 -3.93 34.33 -25.76
C LYS A 353 -3.82 35.05 -24.40
N ARG A 354 -4.67 36.03 -24.11
CA ARG A 354 -4.74 36.66 -22.77
C ARG A 354 -5.00 35.66 -21.64
N SER A 355 -5.79 34.61 -21.90
CA SER A 355 -6.05 33.55 -20.91
C SER A 355 -4.84 32.62 -20.75
N THR A 356 -4.20 32.21 -21.85
CA THR A 356 -2.98 31.40 -21.83
C THR A 356 -1.87 32.11 -21.05
N ASN A 357 -1.60 33.38 -21.35
CA ASN A 357 -0.63 34.20 -20.62
C ASN A 357 -0.91 34.32 -19.11
N ARG A 358 -2.17 34.25 -18.66
CA ARG A 358 -2.50 34.21 -17.22
C ARG A 358 -2.15 32.86 -16.61
N LEU A 359 -2.57 31.76 -17.26
CA LEU A 359 -2.28 30.40 -16.82
C LEU A 359 -0.77 30.09 -16.83
N GLU A 360 -0.01 30.65 -17.77
CA GLU A 360 1.45 30.59 -17.81
C GLU A 360 2.07 31.30 -16.60
N ASN A 361 1.61 32.52 -16.27
CA ASN A 361 2.07 33.25 -15.09
C ASN A 361 1.71 32.52 -13.78
N GLU A 362 0.48 32.00 -13.66
CA GLU A 362 0.03 31.20 -12.51
C GLU A 362 0.86 29.92 -12.35
N LEU A 363 1.16 29.23 -13.46
CA LEU A 363 2.02 28.06 -13.49
C LEU A 363 3.46 28.39 -13.07
N ASP A 364 4.02 29.52 -13.48
CA ASP A 364 5.38 29.93 -13.08
C ASP A 364 5.47 30.37 -11.61
N VAL A 365 4.41 30.98 -11.07
CA VAL A 365 4.27 31.20 -9.61
C VAL A 365 4.22 29.86 -8.87
N LEU A 366 3.43 28.89 -9.34
CA LEU A 366 3.36 27.55 -8.75
C LEU A 366 4.69 26.79 -8.81
N LYS A 367 5.44 26.88 -9.93
CA LYS A 367 6.83 26.36 -10.02
C LYS A 367 7.77 27.05 -9.04
N SER A 368 7.58 28.35 -8.77
CA SER A 368 8.39 29.07 -7.78
C SER A 368 8.11 28.59 -6.36
N ILE A 369 6.83 28.44 -6.00
CA ILE A 369 6.41 27.90 -4.70
C ILE A 369 6.89 26.45 -4.53
N LEU A 370 6.77 25.60 -5.56
CA LEU A 370 7.25 24.21 -5.53
C LEU A 370 8.76 24.15 -5.23
N ARG A 371 9.58 24.91 -5.96
CA ARG A 371 11.04 24.95 -5.72
C ARG A 371 11.39 25.49 -4.32
N GLN A 372 10.59 26.41 -3.79
CA GLN A 372 10.77 26.88 -2.41
C GLN A 372 10.48 25.74 -1.42
N THR A 373 9.36 25.04 -1.53
CA THR A 373 9.01 23.95 -0.61
C THR A 373 9.92 22.73 -0.76
N GLU A 374 10.44 22.46 -1.96
CA GLU A 374 11.49 21.46 -2.19
C GLU A 374 12.78 21.80 -1.43
N ASN A 375 13.21 23.07 -1.47
CA ASN A 375 14.37 23.56 -0.71
C ASN A 375 14.12 23.50 0.81
N GLU A 376 12.94 23.92 1.29
CA GLU A 376 12.56 23.83 2.70
C GLU A 376 12.53 22.37 3.20
N VAL A 377 12.07 21.42 2.38
CA VAL A 377 12.13 19.99 2.68
C VAL A 377 13.58 19.48 2.70
N VAL A 378 14.49 20.04 1.90
CA VAL A 378 15.93 19.70 1.97
C VAL A 378 16.58 20.25 3.24
N THR A 379 16.32 21.50 3.63
CA THR A 379 16.88 22.06 4.88
C THR A 379 16.32 21.35 6.11
N LEU A 380 15.01 21.07 6.18
CA LEU A 380 14.42 20.29 7.28
C LEU A 380 14.97 18.87 7.38
N LYS A 381 15.35 18.23 6.25
CA LYS A 381 16.07 16.94 6.26
C LYS A 381 17.48 17.08 6.82
N GLN A 382 18.21 18.13 6.47
CA GLN A 382 19.56 18.41 7.00
C GLN A 382 19.53 18.72 8.50
N GLU A 383 18.57 19.54 8.96
CA GLU A 383 18.34 19.83 10.38
C GLU A 383 18.01 18.55 11.17
N ARG A 384 17.15 17.69 10.62
CA ARG A 384 16.84 16.38 11.22
C ARG A 384 18.07 15.47 11.30
N GLU A 385 18.93 15.45 10.29
CA GLU A 385 20.16 14.65 10.31
C GLU A 385 21.16 15.17 11.35
N LEU A 386 21.34 16.50 11.44
CA LEU A 386 22.16 17.13 12.47
C LEU A 386 21.62 16.88 13.89
N MET A 387 20.29 16.88 14.06
CA MET A 387 19.64 16.48 15.31
C MET A 387 19.93 15.01 15.65
N LEU A 388 19.80 14.09 14.70
CA LEU A 388 20.07 12.66 14.90
C LEU A 388 21.54 12.42 15.28
N ILE A 389 22.50 13.08 14.62
CA ILE A 389 23.93 13.05 14.96
C ILE A 389 24.15 13.60 16.38
N SER A 390 23.53 14.72 16.73
CA SER A 390 23.62 15.30 18.09
C SER A 390 23.05 14.37 19.18
N HIS A 391 21.92 13.73 18.90
CA HIS A 391 21.31 12.74 19.80
C HIS A 391 22.20 11.49 19.94
N GLN A 392 22.76 10.98 18.84
CA GLN A 392 23.68 9.85 18.84
C GLN A 392 24.95 10.16 19.68
N ASN A 393 25.59 11.31 19.43
CA ASN A 393 26.73 11.78 20.23
C ASN A 393 26.39 11.90 21.72
N THR A 394 25.17 12.36 22.06
CA THR A 394 24.71 12.45 23.44
C THR A 394 24.50 11.07 24.08
N VAL A 395 23.95 10.10 23.33
CA VAL A 395 23.81 8.71 23.78
C VAL A 395 25.19 8.06 23.99
N GLU A 396 26.14 8.29 23.10
CA GLU A 396 27.52 7.79 23.22
C GLU A 396 28.25 8.40 24.42
N GLN A 397 28.11 9.70 24.66
CA GLN A 397 28.64 10.36 25.86
C GLN A 397 28.00 9.80 27.15
N LEU A 398 26.69 9.55 27.14
CA LEU A 398 26.00 8.94 28.29
C LEU A 398 26.49 7.50 28.52
N GLN A 399 26.61 6.68 27.48
CA GLN A 399 27.15 5.32 27.55
C GLN A 399 28.59 5.30 28.08
N GLU A 400 29.45 6.21 27.59
CA GLU A 400 30.83 6.34 28.08
C GLU A 400 30.87 6.82 29.54
N SER A 401 30.01 7.78 29.93
CA SER A 401 29.91 8.20 31.34
C SER A 401 29.43 7.07 32.27
N PHE A 402 28.57 6.17 31.79
CA PHE A 402 28.17 4.96 32.51
C PHE A 402 29.30 3.92 32.55
N ARG A 403 30.03 3.73 31.45
CA ARG A 403 31.21 2.84 31.38
C ARG A 403 32.30 3.29 32.35
N GLN A 404 32.58 4.59 32.42
CA GLN A 404 33.48 5.19 33.38
C GLN A 404 32.97 5.10 34.83
N LYS A 405 31.66 5.25 35.07
CA LYS A 405 31.07 4.99 36.40
C LYS A 405 31.25 3.54 36.83
N MET A 406 30.95 2.57 35.97
CA MET A 406 31.18 1.14 36.28
C MET A 406 32.65 0.87 36.63
N LEU A 407 33.60 1.39 35.84
CA LEU A 407 35.04 1.25 36.13
C LEU A 407 35.45 1.92 37.46
N ASN A 408 34.87 3.07 37.80
CA ASN A 408 35.10 3.74 39.08
C ASN A 408 34.46 2.97 40.25
N ASP A 409 33.24 2.46 40.09
CA ASP A 409 32.50 1.68 41.09
C ASP A 409 33.18 0.33 41.34
N ASP A 410 33.74 -0.30 40.31
CA ASP A 410 34.55 -1.51 40.46
C ASP A 410 35.93 -1.21 41.08
N SER A 411 36.52 -0.03 40.84
CA SER A 411 37.71 0.43 41.59
C SER A 411 37.37 0.74 43.06
N TRP A 412 36.16 1.21 43.37
CA TRP A 412 35.68 1.37 44.76
C TRP A 412 35.36 0.03 45.40
N ARG A 413 34.79 -0.93 44.65
CA ARG A 413 34.59 -2.32 45.08
C ARG A 413 35.92 -2.96 45.42
N GLU A 414 36.91 -2.88 44.53
CA GLU A 414 38.27 -3.39 44.76
C GLU A 414 38.91 -2.75 45.99
N LYS A 415 38.77 -1.43 46.21
CA LYS A 415 39.25 -0.77 47.43
C LYS A 415 38.54 -1.29 48.68
N MET A 416 37.21 -1.45 48.65
CA MET A 416 36.45 -2.00 49.77
C MET A 416 36.80 -3.47 50.05
N GLU A 417 37.01 -4.29 49.02
CA GLU A 417 37.45 -5.69 49.15
C GLU A 417 38.87 -5.76 49.73
N ASN A 418 39.75 -4.83 49.35
CA ASN A 418 41.10 -4.69 49.90
C ASN A 418 41.10 -4.23 51.37
N GLU A 419 40.24 -3.29 51.77
CA GLU A 419 40.09 -2.93 53.19
C GLU A 419 39.41 -4.04 54.00
N LEU A 420 38.38 -4.72 53.47
CA LEU A 420 37.75 -5.86 54.12
C LEU A 420 38.70 -7.06 54.27
N THR A 421 39.61 -7.29 53.32
CA THR A 421 40.64 -8.33 53.45
C THR A 421 41.73 -7.94 54.44
N LYS A 422 42.17 -6.67 54.48
CA LYS A 422 43.04 -6.15 55.56
C LYS A 422 42.38 -6.31 56.94
N GLU A 423 41.13 -5.91 57.09
CA GLU A 423 40.38 -6.02 58.35
C GLU A 423 40.20 -7.48 58.78
N ARG A 424 39.87 -8.39 57.85
CA ARG A 424 39.85 -9.84 58.11
C ARG A 424 41.22 -10.38 58.52
N ILE A 425 42.30 -9.95 57.88
CA ILE A 425 43.67 -10.34 58.24
C ILE A 425 44.00 -9.83 59.65
N GLN A 426 43.72 -8.57 59.96
CA GLN A 426 43.95 -7.95 61.26
C GLN A 426 43.15 -8.65 62.36
N TYR A 427 41.84 -8.85 62.17
CA TYR A 427 40.99 -9.60 63.10
C TYR A 427 41.50 -11.04 63.30
N THR A 428 42.05 -11.68 62.27
CA THR A 428 42.64 -13.01 62.35
C THR A 428 44.00 -13.01 63.09
N THR A 429 44.82 -11.96 62.96
CA THR A 429 46.05 -11.82 63.76
C THR A 429 45.74 -11.52 65.22
N ASP A 430 44.77 -10.66 65.49
CA ASP A 430 44.36 -10.26 66.84
C ASP A 430 43.73 -11.46 67.59
N LEU A 431 42.92 -12.27 66.89
CA LEU A 431 42.44 -13.56 67.39
C LEU A 431 43.59 -14.53 67.69
N LYS A 432 44.57 -14.67 66.79
CA LYS A 432 45.74 -15.55 67.03
C LYS A 432 46.56 -15.06 68.22
N GLU A 433 46.76 -13.75 68.37
CA GLU A 433 47.48 -13.16 69.50
C GLU A 433 46.71 -13.36 70.81
N ARG A 434 45.39 -13.12 70.84
CA ARG A 434 44.58 -13.39 72.04
C ARG A 434 44.51 -14.87 72.39
N ILE A 435 44.48 -15.77 71.39
CA ILE A 435 44.59 -17.22 71.60
C ILE A 435 45.98 -17.60 72.16
N SER A 436 47.07 -16.94 71.76
CA SER A 436 48.38 -17.15 72.39
C SER A 436 48.34 -16.67 73.84
N LYS A 437 47.94 -15.42 74.09
CA LYS A 437 47.83 -14.86 75.44
C LYS A 437 46.98 -15.76 76.36
N LEU A 438 45.83 -16.27 75.90
CA LEU A 438 45.01 -17.22 76.66
C LEU A 438 45.67 -18.59 76.90
N LYS A 439 46.52 -19.08 75.98
CA LYS A 439 47.33 -20.30 76.19
C LYS A 439 48.45 -20.06 77.20
N ASP A 440 49.09 -18.90 77.14
CA ASP A 440 50.17 -18.51 78.04
C ASP A 440 49.62 -18.24 79.46
N GLU A 441 48.47 -17.56 79.57
CA GLU A 441 47.66 -17.41 80.80
C GLU A 441 47.27 -18.79 81.37
N ALA A 442 46.69 -19.69 80.56
CA ALA A 442 46.29 -21.02 81.03
C ALA A 442 47.47 -21.92 81.41
N LYS A 443 48.63 -21.77 80.75
CA LYS A 443 49.86 -22.47 81.12
C LYS A 443 50.39 -21.98 82.47
N MET A 444 50.42 -20.67 82.69
CA MET A 444 50.81 -20.08 83.98
C MET A 444 49.93 -20.59 85.12
N GLU A 445 48.61 -20.65 84.94
CA GLU A 445 47.70 -21.18 85.97
C GLU A 445 47.92 -22.69 86.22
N LEU A 446 48.19 -23.49 85.17
CA LEU A 446 48.54 -24.91 85.32
C LEU A 446 49.88 -25.11 86.05
N ASP A 447 50.87 -24.25 85.83
CA ASP A 447 52.16 -24.31 86.52
C ASP A 447 52.03 -23.83 87.99
N ILE A 448 51.17 -22.84 88.26
CA ILE A 448 50.77 -22.42 89.62
C ILE A 448 50.05 -23.55 90.37
N GLU A 449 49.07 -24.21 89.75
CA GLU A 449 48.39 -25.36 90.34
C GLU A 449 49.34 -26.54 90.58
N ARG A 450 50.27 -26.83 89.66
CA ARG A 450 51.34 -27.82 89.89
C ARG A 450 52.16 -27.50 91.14
N GLN A 451 52.58 -26.24 91.32
CA GLN A 451 53.31 -25.83 92.52
C GLN A 451 52.49 -26.02 93.81
N LYS A 452 51.21 -25.65 93.82
CA LYS A 452 50.30 -25.91 94.97
C LYS A 452 50.20 -27.39 95.30
N HIS A 453 50.09 -28.25 94.28
CA HIS A 453 50.04 -29.71 94.47
C HIS A 453 51.37 -30.27 94.97
N ASP A 454 52.52 -29.82 94.47
CA ASP A 454 53.85 -30.22 94.96
C ASP A 454 54.08 -29.78 96.41
N GLU A 455 53.60 -28.59 96.82
CA GLU A 455 53.63 -28.15 98.21
C GLU A 455 52.72 -28.98 99.12
N LEU A 456 51.53 -29.35 98.63
CA LEU A 456 50.59 -30.21 99.37
C LEU A 456 51.15 -31.64 99.54
N ILE A 457 51.78 -32.19 98.49
CA ILE A 457 52.50 -33.47 98.56
C ILE A 457 53.64 -33.40 99.59
N LYS A 458 54.42 -32.31 99.62
CA LYS A 458 55.48 -32.11 100.63
C LYS A 458 54.91 -32.07 102.05
N LYS A 459 53.76 -31.42 102.28
CA LYS A 459 53.07 -31.45 103.59
C LYS A 459 52.69 -32.88 104.00
N TYR A 460 51.99 -33.62 103.14
CA TYR A 460 51.60 -35.00 103.46
C TYR A 460 52.81 -35.94 103.66
N GLN A 461 53.94 -35.70 102.98
CA GLN A 461 55.19 -36.43 103.23
C GLN A 461 55.85 -36.10 104.58
N VAL A 462 55.56 -34.94 105.19
CA VAL A 462 55.98 -34.60 106.57
C VAL A 462 55.02 -35.24 107.58
N GLU A 463 53.70 -35.10 107.38
CA GLU A 463 52.69 -35.70 108.25
C GLU A 463 52.84 -37.24 108.34
N LEU A 464 53.14 -37.90 107.23
CA LEU A 464 53.42 -39.34 107.19
C LEU A 464 54.63 -39.73 108.08
N LYS A 465 55.68 -38.92 108.11
CA LYS A 465 56.88 -39.15 108.95
C LYS A 465 56.59 -38.91 110.43
N GLU A 466 55.78 -37.92 110.77
CA GLU A 466 55.31 -37.73 112.15
C GLU A 466 54.46 -38.90 112.64
N LEU A 467 53.57 -39.42 111.79
CA LEU A 467 52.74 -40.58 112.11
C LEU A 467 53.59 -41.85 112.29
N GLN A 468 54.61 -42.06 111.44
CA GLN A 468 55.58 -43.16 111.62
C GLN A 468 56.35 -43.07 112.95
N LEU A 469 56.63 -41.87 113.47
CA LEU A 469 57.25 -41.68 114.79
C LEU A 469 56.30 -41.91 115.97
N LYS A 470 54.99 -41.64 115.80
CA LYS A 470 53.98 -41.78 116.86
C LYS A 470 53.54 -43.24 117.10
N ILE A 471 53.54 -44.08 116.06
CA ILE A 471 53.08 -45.48 116.13
C ILE A 471 53.86 -46.33 117.16
N PRO A 472 55.21 -46.37 117.18
CA PRO A 472 55.96 -47.17 118.15
C PRO A 472 55.66 -46.80 119.61
N ILE A 473 55.51 -45.50 119.89
CA ILE A 473 55.28 -44.96 121.25
C ILE A 473 53.93 -45.43 121.80
N LEU A 474 52.89 -45.40 120.98
CA LEU A 474 51.54 -45.87 121.36
C LEU A 474 51.52 -47.38 121.64
N VAL A 475 52.25 -48.17 120.84
CA VAL A 475 52.35 -49.63 121.05
C VAL A 475 53.07 -49.97 122.35
N THR A 476 54.15 -49.25 122.72
CA THR A 476 54.82 -49.47 124.01
C THR A 476 53.95 -49.12 125.21
N ASN A 477 53.13 -48.08 125.14
CA ASN A 477 52.28 -47.67 126.27
C ASN A 477 51.17 -48.70 126.52
N ALA A 478 50.38 -49.04 125.49
CA ALA A 478 49.30 -50.02 125.60
C ALA A 478 49.77 -51.40 126.06
N SER A 479 51.01 -51.79 125.74
CA SER A 479 51.63 -53.05 126.17
C SER A 479 52.00 -53.09 127.66
N ASN A 480 52.12 -51.94 128.32
CA ASN A 480 52.39 -51.83 129.76
C ASN A 480 51.09 -51.73 130.55
N ASP A 481 50.11 -50.94 130.08
CA ASP A 481 48.82 -50.75 130.75
C ASP A 481 48.11 -52.11 130.96
N LEU A 482 47.99 -52.90 129.88
CA LEU A 482 47.41 -54.25 129.90
C LEU A 482 48.13 -55.23 130.85
N ARG A 483 49.41 -55.01 131.17
CA ARG A 483 50.15 -55.84 132.13
C ARG A 483 49.74 -55.52 133.58
N THR A 484 49.57 -54.24 133.90
CA THR A 484 49.18 -53.83 135.26
C THR A 484 47.73 -54.17 135.58
N GLU A 485 46.85 -54.19 134.59
CA GLU A 485 45.43 -54.51 134.78
C GLU A 485 45.20 -55.99 135.13
N VAL A 486 46.01 -56.91 134.61
CA VAL A 486 45.96 -58.35 134.96
C VAL A 486 46.34 -58.60 136.41
N GLU A 487 47.45 -58.03 136.89
CA GLU A 487 47.92 -58.18 138.29
C GLU A 487 46.89 -57.66 139.32
N ILE A 488 46.07 -56.68 138.94
CA ILE A 488 45.00 -56.11 139.77
C ILE A 488 43.77 -57.04 139.81
N LEU A 489 43.47 -57.76 138.74
CA LEU A 489 42.32 -58.67 138.65
C LEU A 489 42.56 -59.98 139.41
N GLU A 490 43.77 -60.55 139.34
CA GLU A 490 44.11 -61.79 140.06
C GLU A 490 43.96 -61.64 141.58
N LYS A 491 44.41 -60.52 142.16
CA LYS A 491 44.23 -60.22 143.59
C LYS A 491 42.76 -60.16 144.03
N LYS A 492 41.87 -59.56 143.22
CA LYS A 492 40.44 -59.41 143.54
C LYS A 492 39.67 -60.73 143.53
N LEU A 493 40.10 -61.70 142.72
CA LEU A 493 39.51 -63.03 142.69
C LEU A 493 39.81 -63.82 143.98
N GLN A 494 40.98 -63.62 144.57
CA GLN A 494 41.42 -64.34 145.78
C GLN A 494 40.72 -63.84 147.06
N GLU A 495 40.40 -62.55 147.16
CA GLU A 495 39.68 -61.99 148.32
C GLU A 495 38.19 -62.39 148.37
N THR A 496 37.55 -62.60 147.22
CA THR A 496 36.08 -62.77 147.12
C THR A 496 35.60 -64.17 147.52
N GLN A 497 36.40 -65.21 147.31
CA GLN A 497 36.05 -66.59 147.73
C GLN A 497 35.96 -66.77 149.25
N SER A 498 36.60 -65.90 150.05
CA SER A 498 36.66 -66.02 151.51
C SER A 498 35.36 -65.66 152.25
N LYS A 499 34.43 -64.94 151.60
CA LYS A 499 33.25 -64.32 152.25
C LYS A 499 31.93 -65.11 152.05
N LEU A 500 31.97 -66.26 151.39
CA LEU A 500 30.79 -67.05 150.98
C LEU A 500 30.20 -67.94 152.09
N LYS A 501 30.30 -67.55 153.37
CA LYS A 501 29.83 -68.38 154.51
C LYS A 501 29.27 -67.57 155.69
N GLU A 502 28.18 -66.83 155.50
CA GLU A 502 27.17 -66.67 156.56
C GLU A 502 25.83 -66.06 156.10
N LYS A 503 24.72 -66.58 156.67
CA LYS A 503 23.35 -66.04 156.72
C LYS A 503 22.46 -66.15 155.46
N ASN A 504 21.15 -66.06 155.72
CA ASN A 504 20.02 -66.59 154.94
C ASN A 504 18.83 -65.62 155.02
N ASN A 505 17.97 -65.54 154.00
CA ASN A 505 16.62 -64.95 154.09
C ASN A 505 15.70 -65.43 152.95
N GLU A 506 14.64 -66.16 153.30
CA GLU A 506 13.82 -66.92 152.34
C GLU A 506 12.39 -66.38 152.18
N LYS A 507 12.04 -65.29 152.89
CA LYS A 507 10.65 -64.81 153.03
C LYS A 507 10.22 -63.74 152.02
N GLU A 508 11.16 -63.00 151.44
CA GLU A 508 10.86 -61.82 150.62
C GLU A 508 10.45 -62.18 149.18
N ILE A 509 10.97 -63.31 148.67
CA ILE A 509 10.63 -63.88 147.35
C ILE A 509 9.14 -64.26 147.25
N GLN A 510 8.48 -64.57 148.38
CA GLN A 510 7.08 -65.00 148.40
C GLN A 510 6.11 -63.89 147.96
N ASN A 511 6.37 -62.64 148.37
CA ASN A 511 5.47 -61.51 148.10
C ASN A 511 5.60 -60.99 146.66
N LEU A 512 6.83 -60.98 146.11
CA LEU A 512 7.06 -60.55 144.72
C LEU A 512 6.40 -61.48 143.70
N LYS A 513 6.28 -62.78 144.00
CA LYS A 513 5.53 -63.74 143.15
C LYS A 513 4.06 -63.36 142.98
N MET A 514 3.39 -62.86 144.03
CA MET A 514 1.96 -62.56 143.95
C MET A 514 1.67 -61.33 143.10
N LEU A 515 2.52 -60.29 143.16
CA LEU A 515 2.38 -59.10 142.32
C LEU A 515 2.68 -59.39 140.85
N ILE A 516 3.62 -60.31 140.58
CA ILE A 516 3.85 -60.83 139.22
C ILE A 516 2.60 -61.54 138.70
N SER A 517 1.95 -62.40 139.49
CA SER A 517 0.71 -63.09 139.07
C SER A 517 -0.45 -62.14 138.73
N GLU A 518 -0.57 -60.99 139.38
CA GLU A 518 -1.62 -60.02 139.07
C GLU A 518 -1.35 -59.26 137.77
N LEU A 519 -0.09 -58.86 137.53
CA LEU A 519 0.34 -58.27 136.26
C LEU A 519 0.29 -59.28 135.10
N GLU A 520 0.63 -60.56 135.34
CA GLU A 520 0.44 -61.65 134.39
C GLU A 520 -1.03 -61.83 134.01
N VAL A 521 -1.97 -61.74 134.97
CA VAL A 521 -3.43 -61.79 134.67
C VAL A 521 -3.87 -60.60 133.82
N GLN A 522 -3.35 -59.40 134.08
CA GLN A 522 -3.72 -58.20 133.33
C GLN A 522 -3.14 -58.22 131.91
N GLN A 523 -1.85 -58.59 131.76
CA GLN A 523 -1.22 -58.84 130.47
C GLN A 523 -1.94 -59.97 129.71
N LYS A 524 -2.33 -61.06 130.39
CA LYS A 524 -3.08 -62.16 129.80
C LYS A 524 -4.46 -61.74 129.30
N LYS A 525 -5.13 -60.78 129.95
CA LYS A 525 -6.44 -60.28 129.50
C LYS A 525 -6.37 -59.45 128.20
N GLU A 526 -5.32 -58.65 128.01
CA GLU A 526 -5.08 -57.99 126.72
C GLU A 526 -4.54 -58.97 125.67
N GLN A 527 -3.64 -59.87 126.07
CA GLN A 527 -3.13 -60.95 125.22
C GLN A 527 -4.27 -61.87 124.74
N ASP A 528 -5.28 -62.17 125.56
CA ASP A 528 -6.42 -63.02 125.18
C ASP A 528 -7.42 -62.28 124.27
N ASN A 529 -7.58 -60.96 124.39
CA ASN A 529 -8.34 -60.16 123.41
C ASN A 529 -7.61 -60.05 122.07
N SER A 530 -6.30 -59.77 122.10
CA SER A 530 -5.45 -59.74 120.89
C SER A 530 -5.39 -61.12 120.23
N ASN A 531 -5.17 -62.18 121.03
CA ASN A 531 -5.28 -63.57 120.60
C ASN A 531 -6.67 -63.87 120.05
N SER A 532 -7.78 -63.43 120.65
CA SER A 532 -9.13 -63.69 120.12
C SER A 532 -9.34 -63.12 118.71
N ALA A 533 -8.81 -61.92 118.44
CA ALA A 533 -8.82 -61.34 117.10
C ALA A 533 -7.87 -62.08 116.14
N ILE A 534 -6.63 -62.34 116.58
CA ILE A 534 -5.61 -63.09 115.82
C ILE A 534 -6.05 -64.53 115.56
N GLU A 535 -6.83 -65.14 116.44
CA GLU A 535 -7.27 -66.54 116.41
C GLU A 535 -8.48 -66.73 115.49
N LYS A 536 -9.37 -65.72 115.41
CA LYS A 536 -10.39 -65.66 114.35
C LYS A 536 -9.74 -65.47 112.97
N MET A 537 -8.83 -64.51 112.85
CA MET A 537 -8.07 -64.28 111.61
C MET A 537 -7.20 -65.48 111.23
N ARG A 538 -6.59 -66.16 112.20
CA ARG A 538 -5.89 -67.44 112.00
C ARG A 538 -6.87 -68.49 111.54
N LYS A 539 -7.97 -68.78 112.22
CA LYS A 539 -8.91 -69.83 111.80
C LYS A 539 -9.46 -69.62 110.39
N GLU A 540 -9.74 -68.38 109.99
CA GLU A 540 -10.13 -68.05 108.60
C GLU A 540 -8.98 -68.28 107.61
N THR A 541 -7.77 -67.80 107.93
CA THR A 541 -6.56 -67.94 107.08
C THR A 541 -6.08 -69.39 107.00
N GLN A 542 -6.14 -70.11 108.11
CA GLN A 542 -5.78 -71.51 108.32
C GLN A 542 -6.68 -72.38 107.44
N ARG A 543 -8.01 -72.25 107.61
CA ARG A 543 -9.01 -72.93 106.76
C ARG A 543 -8.79 -72.64 105.27
N LYS A 544 -8.55 -71.39 104.90
CA LYS A 544 -8.23 -71.02 103.50
C LYS A 544 -6.90 -71.57 103.01
N SER A 545 -5.91 -71.72 103.89
CA SER A 545 -4.61 -72.35 103.58
C SER A 545 -4.68 -73.87 103.53
N GLU A 546 -5.64 -74.49 104.22
CA GLU A 546 -5.92 -75.92 104.25
C GLU A 546 -6.71 -76.33 103.00
N GLU A 547 -7.79 -75.62 102.66
CA GLU A 547 -8.49 -75.75 101.37
C GLU A 547 -7.51 -75.58 100.17
N LEU A 548 -6.54 -74.65 100.27
CA LEU A 548 -5.48 -74.46 99.27
C LEU A 548 -4.29 -75.42 99.39
N LYS A 549 -4.14 -76.14 100.51
CA LYS A 549 -3.16 -77.21 100.67
C LYS A 549 -3.69 -78.48 100.06
N GLU A 550 -4.90 -78.90 100.43
CA GLU A 550 -5.50 -80.16 99.99
C GLU A 550 -5.56 -80.22 98.45
N LEU A 551 -6.11 -79.20 97.79
CA LEU A 551 -6.14 -79.11 96.32
C LEU A 551 -4.74 -78.99 95.66
N ARG A 552 -3.70 -78.54 96.39
CA ARG A 552 -2.32 -78.53 95.90
C ARG A 552 -1.60 -79.84 96.14
N GLU A 553 -1.83 -80.51 97.27
CA GLU A 553 -1.30 -81.84 97.54
C GLU A 553 -1.97 -82.86 96.60
N GLU A 554 -3.26 -82.76 96.29
CA GLU A 554 -3.91 -83.61 95.27
C GLU A 554 -3.31 -83.39 93.87
N LEU A 555 -3.13 -82.14 93.41
CA LEU A 555 -2.48 -81.85 92.14
C LEU A 555 -0.98 -82.22 92.13
N LYS A 556 -0.34 -82.24 93.30
CA LYS A 556 1.06 -82.68 93.47
C LYS A 556 1.16 -84.20 93.55
N LEU A 557 0.22 -84.91 94.16
CA LEU A 557 0.08 -86.37 94.09
C LEU A 557 -0.11 -86.80 92.64
N LEU A 558 -1.00 -86.14 91.89
CA LEU A 558 -1.22 -86.37 90.46
C LEU A 558 0.02 -86.11 89.58
N ARG A 559 1.02 -85.37 90.11
CA ARG A 559 2.33 -85.18 89.47
C ARG A 559 3.37 -86.18 89.98
N GLN A 560 3.43 -86.47 91.27
CA GLN A 560 4.36 -87.44 91.85
C GLN A 560 4.05 -88.87 91.37
N HIS A 561 2.77 -89.25 91.25
CA HIS A 561 2.35 -90.48 90.56
C HIS A 561 2.68 -90.50 89.06
N LEU A 562 2.92 -89.35 88.42
CA LEU A 562 3.33 -89.27 87.02
C LEU A 562 4.86 -89.43 86.86
N ASP A 563 5.61 -88.95 87.85
CA ASP A 563 7.07 -88.92 87.85
C ASP A 563 7.66 -90.23 88.44
N GLU A 564 7.17 -90.75 89.58
CA GLU A 564 7.67 -92.00 90.20
C GLU A 564 7.33 -93.25 89.37
N ALA A 565 6.13 -93.30 88.75
CA ALA A 565 5.77 -94.37 87.80
C ALA A 565 6.63 -94.36 86.51
N GLN A 566 7.45 -93.32 86.29
CA GLN A 566 8.45 -93.29 85.23
C GLN A 566 9.80 -93.88 85.67
N GLU A 567 10.13 -93.89 86.96
CA GLU A 567 11.36 -94.49 87.50
C GLU A 567 11.17 -95.95 87.98
N GLU A 568 10.01 -96.29 88.54
CA GLU A 568 9.54 -97.67 88.79
C GLU A 568 9.68 -98.56 87.53
N LYS A 569 9.45 -97.93 86.37
CA LYS A 569 9.54 -98.49 85.03
C LYS A 569 10.97 -98.68 84.49
N SER A 570 12.00 -98.12 85.14
CA SER A 570 13.27 -97.82 84.45
C SER A 570 14.54 -98.56 84.91
N PHE A 571 14.75 -98.85 86.21
CA PHE A 571 16.08 -99.33 86.66
C PHE A 571 16.11 -100.70 87.37
N LEU A 572 15.35 -100.91 88.46
CA LEU A 572 15.41 -102.19 89.19
C LEU A 572 14.63 -103.34 88.52
N GLN A 573 14.07 -103.10 87.34
CA GLN A 573 13.77 -104.17 86.37
C GLN A 573 15.03 -104.93 85.91
N GLU A 574 16.26 -104.44 86.16
CA GLU A 574 17.50 -105.13 85.74
C GLU A 574 18.18 -105.99 86.82
N THR A 575 18.20 -105.57 88.10
CA THR A 575 19.10 -106.18 89.09
C THR A 575 18.57 -107.47 89.75
N VAL A 576 17.52 -107.41 90.58
CA VAL A 576 17.02 -108.59 91.32
C VAL A 576 16.38 -109.62 90.40
N ARG A 577 16.04 -109.20 89.17
CA ARG A 577 15.63 -110.04 88.05
C ARG A 577 16.62 -111.19 87.73
N ARG A 578 17.88 -111.16 88.19
CA ARG A 578 18.83 -112.28 88.02
C ARG A 578 19.30 -113.01 89.28
N GLU A 579 19.56 -112.36 90.42
CA GLU A 579 19.99 -113.13 91.62
C GLU A 579 18.87 -114.01 92.22
N CYS A 580 17.61 -113.77 91.87
CA CYS A 580 16.51 -114.70 92.13
C CYS A 580 16.54 -115.96 91.23
N GLU A 581 17.26 -115.95 90.10
CA GLU A 581 17.42 -117.11 89.21
C GLU A 581 18.37 -118.13 89.86
N GLU A 582 19.56 -117.70 90.30
CA GLU A 582 20.63 -118.62 90.72
C GLU A 582 20.53 -119.06 92.21
N ARG A 583 19.91 -118.26 93.10
CA ARG A 583 19.59 -118.75 94.47
C ARG A 583 18.48 -119.80 94.47
N TYR A 584 17.64 -119.83 93.44
CA TYR A 584 16.58 -120.83 93.27
C TYR A 584 17.19 -122.20 92.90
N GLU A 585 18.17 -122.24 91.99
CA GLU A 585 18.95 -123.45 91.69
C GLU A 585 19.63 -124.03 92.95
N LEU A 586 20.32 -123.17 93.71
CA LEU A 586 21.03 -123.56 94.93
C LEU A 586 20.12 -124.10 96.04
N THR A 587 18.85 -123.69 96.09
CA THR A 587 17.98 -123.98 97.24
C THR A 587 17.04 -125.16 97.00
N ASP A 588 16.42 -125.34 95.83
CA ASP A 588 15.40 -126.41 95.71
C ASP A 588 15.98 -127.83 95.60
N ALA A 589 17.30 -127.94 95.41
CA ALA A 589 18.08 -129.14 95.74
C ALA A 589 17.90 -129.61 97.20
N LEU A 590 17.45 -128.73 98.12
CA LEU A 590 17.07 -129.06 99.50
C LEU A 590 15.58 -129.35 99.68
N SER A 591 14.67 -128.64 98.99
CA SER A 591 13.22 -128.73 99.28
C SER A 591 12.52 -129.86 98.54
N GLN A 592 12.84 -130.17 97.28
CA GLN A 592 12.37 -131.42 96.66
C GLN A 592 13.03 -132.66 97.32
N ALA A 593 14.21 -132.52 97.93
CA ALA A 593 14.79 -133.52 98.83
C ALA A 593 14.07 -133.62 100.19
N ARG A 594 13.38 -132.57 100.67
CA ARG A 594 12.62 -132.56 101.95
C ARG A 594 11.11 -132.77 101.79
N ALA A 595 10.59 -132.71 100.57
CA ALA A 595 9.25 -133.18 100.22
C ALA A 595 9.05 -134.69 100.50
N GLN A 596 10.15 -135.43 100.74
CA GLN A 596 10.16 -136.77 101.36
C GLN A 596 9.33 -136.93 102.65
N LEU A 597 8.94 -135.84 103.34
CA LEU A 597 8.56 -135.92 104.76
C LEU A 597 7.11 -135.56 105.13
N LEU A 598 6.50 -134.49 104.59
CA LEU A 598 5.45 -133.77 105.35
C LEU A 598 4.06 -133.62 104.72
N GLU A 599 3.79 -134.10 103.51
CA GLU A 599 2.40 -134.29 103.08
C GLU A 599 1.73 -135.52 103.75
N LEU A 600 2.48 -136.23 104.60
CA LEU A 600 1.99 -137.26 105.53
C LEU A 600 0.91 -136.76 106.52
N LYS A 601 0.71 -135.43 106.67
CA LYS A 601 -0.27 -134.84 107.61
C LYS A 601 -0.95 -133.57 107.09
N ARG A 602 -2.05 -133.73 106.34
CA ARG A 602 -3.43 -133.42 106.83
C ARG A 602 -4.53 -133.60 105.76
N LEU A 603 -5.34 -134.66 105.91
CA LEU A 603 -6.62 -134.85 105.23
C LEU A 603 -7.69 -135.34 106.24
N GLY A 604 -8.84 -134.64 106.34
CA GLY A 604 -10.10 -135.11 106.97
C GLY A 604 -10.55 -134.48 108.32
N GLY A 605 -11.86 -134.19 108.48
CA GLY A 605 -12.54 -133.99 109.81
C GLY A 605 -13.68 -132.94 110.00
N ASN A 606 -14.94 -133.30 109.67
CA ASN A 606 -16.32 -132.94 110.19
C ASN A 606 -16.71 -131.64 111.02
N LEU A 607 -17.98 -131.15 110.82
CA LEU A 607 -18.96 -130.40 111.71
C LEU A 607 -19.20 -128.81 111.54
N PRO A 608 -20.16 -128.06 112.19
CA PRO A 608 -21.23 -127.28 111.46
C PRO A 608 -21.72 -125.83 111.92
N TYR A 609 -22.68 -125.22 111.13
CA TYR A 609 -23.81 -124.23 111.43
C TYR A 609 -23.72 -122.64 111.27
N SER A 610 -24.76 -122.02 110.61
CA SER A 610 -25.25 -120.57 110.57
C SER A 610 -24.52 -119.41 109.80
N GLN A 611 -25.05 -118.18 109.44
CA GLN A 611 -26.42 -117.59 109.17
C GLN A 611 -26.49 -116.03 108.81
N SER A 612 -27.44 -115.55 107.95
CA SER A 612 -28.05 -114.14 107.78
C SER A 612 -27.27 -112.90 107.18
N SER A 613 -27.84 -111.69 106.91
CA SER A 613 -28.86 -111.24 105.86
C SER A 613 -29.18 -109.69 105.73
N SER A 614 -29.47 -109.14 104.51
CA SER A 614 -30.25 -107.90 104.11
C SER A 614 -29.74 -106.42 104.32
N SER A 615 -30.13 -105.33 103.58
CA SER A 615 -30.69 -105.08 102.19
C SER A 615 -31.00 -103.58 101.80
N ARG A 616 -31.00 -103.19 100.48
CA ARG A 616 -31.85 -102.15 99.77
C ARG A 616 -31.70 -100.61 100.11
N VAL A 617 -32.22 -99.51 99.48
CA VAL A 617 -32.90 -98.99 98.19
C VAL A 617 -32.99 -97.41 98.28
N ASN A 618 -33.26 -96.44 97.34
CA ASN A 618 -34.02 -96.24 96.05
C ASN A 618 -33.38 -95.20 95.04
N ILE A 619 -34.16 -94.40 94.25
CA ILE A 619 -33.71 -93.72 92.98
C ILE A 619 -34.56 -92.48 92.45
N ASN A 620 -33.95 -91.58 91.62
CA ASN A 620 -34.44 -90.59 90.57
C ASN A 620 -35.45 -89.41 90.77
N SER A 621 -35.23 -88.26 90.05
CA SER A 621 -36.14 -87.64 89.00
C SER A 621 -35.76 -86.18 88.52
N SER A 622 -36.46 -85.59 87.52
CA SER A 622 -35.95 -84.51 86.62
C SER A 622 -36.85 -83.26 86.37
N CYS A 623 -36.29 -82.23 85.69
CA CYS A 623 -36.96 -81.15 84.89
C CYS A 623 -37.34 -79.78 85.55
N SER A 624 -37.36 -78.70 84.73
CA SER A 624 -38.09 -77.40 84.87
C SER A 624 -37.34 -76.10 85.31
N SER A 625 -37.10 -75.21 84.33
CA SER A 625 -37.48 -73.76 84.26
C SER A 625 -37.41 -72.75 85.45
N VAL A 626 -36.90 -71.54 85.12
CA VAL A 626 -37.48 -70.18 85.42
C VAL A 626 -37.31 -69.49 86.81
N SER A 627 -36.41 -68.48 86.82
CA SER A 627 -36.58 -67.09 87.31
C SER A 627 -36.83 -66.71 88.79
N ASN A 628 -36.72 -65.37 89.02
CA ASN A 628 -37.22 -64.55 90.16
C ASN A 628 -36.38 -64.53 91.45
N LYS A 629 -36.39 -63.46 92.27
CA LYS A 629 -37.14 -62.15 92.32
C LYS A 629 -36.16 -61.07 92.82
N GLY A 630 -36.34 -59.73 92.73
CA GLY A 630 -37.42 -58.79 92.37
C GLY A 630 -37.08 -57.43 93.04
N GLN A 631 -37.63 -56.23 92.80
CA GLN A 631 -38.64 -55.59 91.92
C GLN A 631 -38.28 -54.06 91.88
N LYS A 632 -38.47 -53.25 90.82
CA LYS A 632 -39.70 -52.75 90.14
C LYS A 632 -40.58 -51.84 91.06
N PHE A 633 -41.11 -50.66 90.66
CA PHE A 633 -41.14 -49.98 89.34
C PHE A 633 -41.55 -48.46 89.40
N TYR A 634 -41.12 -47.68 88.39
CA TYR A 634 -41.79 -46.56 87.65
C TYR A 634 -42.27 -45.18 88.23
N THR A 635 -41.90 -44.15 87.44
CA THR A 635 -42.64 -42.95 86.94
C THR A 635 -42.76 -41.59 87.70
N ASN A 636 -42.63 -40.53 86.88
CA ASN A 636 -42.89 -39.07 87.03
C ASN A 636 -44.36 -38.71 87.44
N PRO A 637 -44.74 -37.43 87.77
CA PRO A 637 -44.13 -36.15 87.35
C PRO A 637 -44.13 -34.90 88.30
N SER A 638 -43.35 -33.89 87.89
CA SER A 638 -43.60 -32.42 87.94
C SER A 638 -43.84 -31.60 89.24
N SER A 639 -42.99 -30.56 89.38
CA SER A 639 -43.33 -29.13 89.66
C SER A 639 -43.40 -28.55 91.10
N SER A 640 -42.66 -27.45 91.26
CA SER A 640 -42.99 -26.18 91.98
C SER A 640 -42.36 -25.82 93.35
N LYS A 641 -41.57 -24.73 93.30
CA LYS A 641 -41.56 -23.50 94.16
C LYS A 641 -41.02 -23.48 95.62
N MET A 642 -40.04 -22.58 95.78
CA MET A 642 -39.94 -21.45 96.75
C MET A 642 -39.17 -21.53 98.09
N SER A 643 -38.28 -20.52 98.27
CA SER A 643 -37.90 -19.82 99.52
C SER A 643 -37.01 -20.58 100.54
N ARG A 644 -36.19 -19.97 101.42
CA ARG A 644 -35.74 -18.57 101.74
C ARG A 644 -34.46 -18.72 102.61
N SER A 645 -33.28 -18.09 102.43
CA SER A 645 -32.84 -16.66 102.53
C SER A 645 -31.85 -16.43 103.71
N VAL A 646 -31.20 -15.24 103.78
CA VAL A 646 -30.31 -14.68 104.84
C VAL A 646 -28.95 -15.40 105.08
N SER A 647 -27.81 -14.76 105.41
CA SER A 647 -27.50 -13.35 105.82
C SER A 647 -26.18 -12.77 105.27
N THR A 648 -26.13 -11.44 105.21
CA THR A 648 -24.99 -10.48 105.09
C THR A 648 -24.19 -10.37 106.42
N PRO A 649 -23.03 -9.65 106.59
CA PRO A 649 -22.79 -8.24 106.13
C PRO A 649 -21.35 -7.72 105.78
N ALA A 650 -21.34 -6.61 105.00
CA ALA A 650 -20.65 -5.29 105.17
C ALA A 650 -19.11 -5.21 105.41
N THR A 651 -18.38 -4.09 105.14
CA THR A 651 -18.60 -2.69 105.59
C THR A 651 -17.72 -1.65 104.84
N PHE A 652 -18.36 -0.64 104.20
CA PHE A 652 -17.93 0.79 103.97
C PHE A 652 -16.51 1.12 103.37
N GLN A 653 -16.14 2.33 102.90
CA GLN A 653 -16.73 3.69 102.94
C GLN A 653 -16.30 4.60 101.74
N THR A 654 -17.08 5.67 101.44
CA THR A 654 -16.82 6.95 100.70
C THR A 654 -15.64 7.11 99.70
N ARG A 655 -15.73 7.67 98.47
CA ARG A 655 -16.65 8.63 97.76
C ARG A 655 -16.46 10.14 98.05
N SER A 656 -15.87 10.92 97.12
CA SER A 656 -16.37 12.26 96.69
C SER A 656 -15.66 12.87 95.45
N THR A 657 -16.45 13.52 94.58
CA THR A 657 -16.17 14.67 93.65
C THR A 657 -14.82 14.88 92.94
N GLY A 658 -14.75 15.12 91.62
CA GLY A 658 -15.79 15.08 90.55
C GLY A 658 -15.60 16.09 89.40
N SER A 659 -16.57 16.11 88.45
CA SER A 659 -16.78 17.10 87.35
C SER A 659 -15.77 17.09 86.18
N LYS A 660 -16.13 17.12 84.88
CA LYS A 660 -17.42 17.05 84.12
C LYS A 660 -17.06 16.70 82.64
N GLY A 661 -17.96 16.06 81.87
CA GLY A 661 -17.79 15.94 80.39
C GLY A 661 -18.41 14.69 79.76
N LEU A 662 -19.65 14.80 79.29
CA LEU A 662 -20.49 13.75 78.65
C LEU A 662 -21.24 14.42 77.45
N PRO A 663 -21.94 13.70 76.53
CA PRO A 663 -21.72 12.33 76.02
C PRO A 663 -22.20 12.03 74.54
N PHE A 664 -22.06 10.75 74.16
CA PHE A 664 -23.00 9.89 73.38
C PHE A 664 -23.04 9.79 71.82
N LEU A 665 -23.24 8.52 71.44
CA LEU A 665 -23.47 7.81 70.16
C LEU A 665 -24.93 7.99 69.65
N PRO A 666 -25.37 7.59 68.41
CA PRO A 666 -25.16 6.24 67.79
C PRO A 666 -25.14 6.06 66.23
N PHE A 667 -24.96 4.80 65.81
CA PHE A 667 -25.18 4.18 64.47
C PHE A 667 -26.69 3.91 64.18
N PRO A 668 -27.18 3.43 62.99
CA PRO A 668 -26.57 2.89 61.73
C PRO A 668 -27.08 3.68 60.47
N PRO A 669 -27.44 3.18 59.23
CA PRO A 669 -27.35 1.87 58.53
C PRO A 669 -26.96 1.91 57.00
N HIS A 670 -27.23 0.81 56.27
CA HIS A 670 -27.27 0.63 54.78
C HIS A 670 -28.75 0.72 54.24
N PRO A 671 -29.13 0.57 52.94
CA PRO A 671 -28.38 0.07 51.74
C PRO A 671 -28.70 0.70 50.32
N LYS A 672 -28.08 0.11 49.28
CA LYS A 672 -28.56 -0.13 47.87
C LYS A 672 -28.49 0.94 46.73
N GLU A 673 -28.00 0.42 45.59
CA GLU A 673 -28.45 0.57 44.18
C GLU A 673 -27.91 1.65 43.19
N LYS A 674 -27.56 1.12 41.99
CA LYS A 674 -27.47 1.69 40.62
C LYS A 674 -26.22 2.46 40.15
N GLU A 675 -25.89 2.19 38.88
CA GLU A 675 -24.83 2.74 38.01
C GLU A 675 -25.40 3.92 37.14
N PRO A 676 -24.72 4.43 36.07
CA PRO A 676 -23.30 4.35 35.65
C PRO A 676 -22.70 5.75 35.29
N PHE A 677 -21.61 5.76 34.52
CA PHE A 677 -20.90 6.90 33.87
C PHE A 677 -20.01 7.80 34.74
N GLY A 678 -18.89 8.27 34.15
CA GLY A 678 -18.39 9.61 34.49
C GLY A 678 -16.89 9.91 34.64
N VAL A 679 -16.01 9.41 33.75
CA VAL A 679 -14.65 10.00 33.51
C VAL A 679 -13.60 9.83 34.63
N GLY A 680 -12.33 9.72 34.20
CA GLY A 680 -11.17 9.58 35.08
C GLY A 680 -10.82 10.86 35.86
N ASN A 681 -10.30 10.65 37.07
CA ASN A 681 -9.86 11.70 37.99
C ASN A 681 -8.46 12.23 37.59
N ARG A 682 -8.12 13.46 38.02
CA ARG A 682 -6.74 13.98 38.26
C ARG A 682 -5.85 14.31 37.02
N GLN A 683 -4.96 15.31 37.04
CA GLN A 683 -4.74 16.51 37.89
C GLN A 683 -3.63 17.38 37.24
N ILE A 684 -3.18 18.47 37.89
CA ILE A 684 -1.86 19.16 37.69
C ILE A 684 -1.77 20.01 36.39
N THR A 685 -1.33 21.28 36.38
CA THR A 685 -1.00 22.21 37.50
C THR A 685 -1.07 23.69 37.09
N ALA A 686 -1.25 24.54 38.11
CA ALA A 686 -0.98 25.97 38.28
C ALA A 686 0.25 26.57 37.52
N ILE A 687 0.48 27.90 37.37
CA ILE A 687 -0.20 29.18 37.74
C ILE A 687 0.53 30.31 36.95
N LEU A 688 -0.13 31.44 36.62
CA LEU A 688 0.46 32.79 36.86
C LEU A 688 -0.56 33.95 36.71
N ARG A 689 -0.35 34.97 37.55
CA ARG A 689 -1.28 36.02 38.00
C ARG A 689 -1.55 37.16 36.99
N ARG A 690 -2.79 37.68 37.02
CA ARG A 690 -3.20 39.13 37.06
C ARG A 690 -2.72 40.07 35.91
N LYS A 691 -3.46 41.11 35.48
CA LYS A 691 -4.50 41.90 36.18
C LYS A 691 -5.39 42.70 35.19
N SER A 692 -6.69 42.78 35.50
CA SER A 692 -7.60 43.94 35.27
C SER A 692 -7.98 44.48 33.88
N ASN A 693 -9.31 44.48 33.68
CA ASN A 693 -10.18 45.60 33.24
C ASN A 693 -10.39 45.91 31.73
N GLN A 694 -11.63 45.64 31.31
CA GLN A 694 -12.54 46.56 30.60
C GLN A 694 -12.04 47.23 29.30
N LEU A 695 -12.31 46.59 28.17
CA LEU A 695 -13.59 46.80 27.46
C LEU A 695 -14.02 45.53 26.70
#